data_AF-A8I8I4-F1
#
_entry.id   AF-A8I8I4-F1
#
_cell.length_a   1.000
_cell.length_b   1.000
_cell.length_c   1.000
_cell.angle_alpha   90.00
_cell.angle_beta   90.00
_cell.angle_gamma   90.00
#
_symmetry.space_group_name_H-M   'P 1'
#
loop_
_entity.id
_entity.type
_entity.pdbx_description
1 polymer ?
#
loop_
_entity_poly.entity_id
_entity_poly.type
_entity_poly.pdbx_seq_one_letter_code
_entity_poly.pdbx_strand_id
1 'polypeptide(L)'
;MHAICRWDVAMADTQENFTSTIVDQPKGGLYSGSISTVGLDPNVKSELMDYRWTTSFNGSQPATVMTYAFPTSAADYSSIAGGYPDTQELAQFAPLTQTQMDAVRTALGLVASYTNLVFREVTSGLASEATLRFAQFTDTGSESRFPANSGPYASSDSRVAGDTWLGGNGQAPAAYFGTDALNTIMHEMGHAFGLKHGHDGSFNGALAPQFNDNEFSVMSYASYFGANTAGSTEAIAGSSPQSYMMFDIAALQELYGANFSKVGTTDVYKWDPVTGQETINGVPAPNTGASSTGKIFSTVWTAGATVTYDLSAFNEDQVDDLRPGQWLTFSKAQIADLNNEAVAGTAQYQAQGNIYNALLYHGDARSLVSNIITGNGSDKITGNDGNNVISAGAGNDWISGGNGNDIISGGAGADTIIFGSGRNILRDKLADLQGDTVYGFGKTGTLDILDARYDPAAVHSTKTADGAMLTIGSVSFELKGDYAGGDFMSPVRKVGGTTHMDISFVNYTPSLSEGSPVAKGAVNGIADEDFLMGDGDASFTMHMESAGSAYANTLGYYFVGDDGRISNVHLAYTNTLASGNAQKAIALGTPGPDQHIGFFLVQNGHNVFGDLPDDLMFVSADGSGAANVDSGAAPILVSASRGVLTGATVFHSYDELNPGHDIHVLSGTETGGDVLEIGFEDLASAIADNDFQDVVISIHATYQDVMFA
;
A
#
# COMPACT_ATOMS: atom_id res chain seq x y z
N MET A 1 -9.77 -42.12 -11.17
CA MET A 1 -10.13 -40.76 -11.59
C MET A 1 -11.22 -40.32 -10.63
N HIS A 2 -10.82 -39.68 -9.54
CA HIS A 2 -11.75 -38.88 -8.77
C HIS A 2 -11.96 -37.59 -9.57
N ALA A 3 -13.21 -37.17 -9.72
CA ALA A 3 -13.49 -35.80 -10.13
C ALA A 3 -13.76 -35.03 -8.84
N ILE A 4 -13.24 -33.80 -8.72
CA ILE A 4 -13.60 -32.89 -7.63
C ILE A 4 -15.12 -32.66 -7.65
N CYS A 5 -15.67 -32.42 -8.85
CA CYS A 5 -17.10 -32.25 -9.09
C CYS A 5 -17.65 -33.29 -10.08
N ARG A 6 -18.87 -33.80 -9.83
CA ARG A 6 -19.54 -34.85 -10.64
C ARG A 6 -19.93 -34.41 -12.06
N TRP A 7 -19.99 -33.10 -12.32
CA TRP A 7 -20.56 -32.55 -13.56
C TRP A 7 -19.75 -32.82 -14.84
N ASP A 8 -18.52 -33.34 -14.74
CA ASP A 8 -17.65 -33.62 -15.91
C ASP A 8 -17.86 -34.98 -16.60
N VAL A 9 -18.82 -35.80 -16.16
CA VAL A 9 -19.14 -37.05 -16.88
C VAL A 9 -20.28 -36.82 -17.86
N ALA A 10 -19.99 -36.19 -19.00
CA ALA A 10 -20.77 -36.33 -20.23
C ALA A 10 -22.32 -36.29 -20.07
N MET A 11 -22.85 -35.35 -19.29
CA MET A 11 -24.30 -35.10 -19.20
C MET A 11 -24.70 -33.93 -20.12
N ALA A 12 -24.14 -33.92 -21.34
CA ALA A 12 -24.74 -33.21 -22.47
C ALA A 12 -25.92 -34.00 -23.07
N ASP A 13 -26.27 -35.17 -22.55
CA ASP A 13 -27.35 -35.97 -23.11
C ASP A 13 -28.02 -36.83 -22.04
N THR A 14 -29.34 -36.62 -21.88
CA THR A 14 -30.37 -37.60 -21.51
C THR A 14 -31.16 -37.54 -20.19
N GLN A 15 -30.96 -36.64 -19.21
CA GLN A 15 -31.94 -36.58 -18.09
C GLN A 15 -32.49 -35.27 -17.55
N GLU A 16 -32.00 -34.07 -17.87
CA GLU A 16 -32.71 -32.85 -17.43
C GLU A 16 -32.78 -31.78 -18.53
N ASN A 17 -33.45 -32.12 -19.63
CA ASN A 17 -34.13 -31.11 -20.44
C ASN A 17 -35.29 -30.53 -19.61
N PHE A 18 -35.00 -29.59 -18.70
CA PHE A 18 -36.05 -28.83 -18.04
C PHE A 18 -36.80 -28.04 -19.11
N THR A 19 -38.05 -28.44 -19.34
CA THR A 19 -38.94 -27.87 -20.35
C THR A 19 -39.18 -26.38 -20.06
N SER A 20 -38.43 -25.49 -20.72
CA SER A 20 -38.70 -24.08 -21.09
C SER A 20 -39.43 -23.14 -20.10
N THR A 21 -39.54 -23.50 -18.82
CA THR A 21 -40.28 -22.72 -17.82
C THR A 21 -39.43 -22.74 -16.55
N ILE A 22 -38.55 -21.74 -16.41
CA ILE A 22 -37.87 -21.49 -15.14
C ILE A 22 -38.98 -21.31 -14.10
N VAL A 23 -39.00 -22.15 -13.08
CA VAL A 23 -39.90 -21.99 -11.94
C VAL A 23 -39.41 -20.75 -11.19
N ASP A 24 -40.11 -19.62 -11.30
CA ASP A 24 -39.77 -18.39 -10.60
C ASP A 24 -40.23 -18.47 -9.13
N GLN A 25 -39.49 -19.21 -8.32
CA GLN A 25 -39.65 -19.25 -6.87
C GLN A 25 -38.35 -18.82 -6.22
N PRO A 26 -38.37 -17.79 -5.35
CA PRO A 26 -37.17 -17.38 -4.64
C PRO A 26 -36.73 -18.48 -3.68
N LYS A 27 -35.42 -18.68 -3.56
CA LYS A 27 -34.81 -19.59 -2.59
C LYS A 27 -34.22 -18.79 -1.45
N GLY A 28 -34.67 -19.04 -0.22
CA GLY A 28 -34.34 -18.21 0.94
C GLY A 28 -34.69 -16.73 0.76
N GLY A 29 -35.65 -16.41 -0.12
CA GLY A 29 -36.02 -15.04 -0.47
C GLY A 29 -35.16 -14.39 -1.56
N LEU A 30 -34.17 -15.10 -2.13
CA LEU A 30 -33.31 -14.61 -3.20
C LEU A 30 -33.68 -15.21 -4.56
N TYR A 31 -33.37 -14.47 -5.60
CA TYR A 31 -33.54 -14.85 -7.00
C TYR A 31 -32.18 -14.89 -7.69
N SER A 32 -32.16 -15.31 -8.94
CA SER A 32 -30.97 -15.25 -9.78
C SER A 32 -31.11 -14.16 -10.84
N GLY A 33 -29.98 -13.54 -11.20
CA GLY A 33 -29.92 -12.48 -12.19
C GLY A 33 -28.56 -12.43 -12.87
N SER A 34 -28.53 -11.89 -14.09
CA SER A 34 -27.32 -11.80 -14.89
C SER A 34 -26.38 -10.70 -14.39
N ILE A 35 -25.08 -10.91 -14.58
CA ILE A 35 -24.03 -9.88 -14.41
C ILE A 35 -23.43 -9.52 -15.78
N SER A 36 -22.96 -8.28 -15.93
CA SER A 36 -22.16 -7.86 -17.09
C SER A 36 -20.68 -8.09 -16.82
N THR A 37 -19.99 -8.80 -17.71
CA THR A 37 -18.54 -9.04 -17.64
C THR A 37 -17.72 -8.14 -18.55
N VAL A 38 -18.36 -7.14 -19.17
CA VAL A 38 -17.69 -6.17 -20.05
C VAL A 38 -16.66 -5.36 -19.26
N GLY A 39 -15.42 -5.35 -19.74
CA GLY A 39 -14.33 -4.58 -19.15
C GLY A 39 -13.60 -5.26 -18.00
N LEU A 40 -14.05 -6.44 -17.56
CA LEU A 40 -13.36 -7.23 -16.55
C LEU A 40 -12.07 -7.84 -17.10
N ASP A 41 -11.11 -8.07 -16.19
CA ASP A 41 -9.89 -8.82 -16.48
C ASP A 41 -10.24 -10.20 -17.09
N PRO A 42 -9.53 -10.64 -18.14
CA PRO A 42 -9.84 -11.90 -18.82
C PRO A 42 -9.85 -13.14 -17.92
N ASN A 43 -8.97 -13.21 -16.92
CA ASN A 43 -8.88 -14.34 -16.00
C ASN A 43 -9.93 -14.23 -14.88
N VAL A 44 -10.28 -13.02 -14.45
CA VAL A 44 -11.37 -12.84 -13.48
C VAL A 44 -12.71 -13.25 -14.10
N LYS A 45 -13.00 -12.81 -15.34
CA LYS A 45 -14.26 -13.17 -15.99
C LYS A 45 -14.32 -14.63 -16.41
N SER A 46 -13.19 -15.30 -16.66
CA SER A 46 -13.20 -16.74 -16.99
C SER A 46 -13.69 -17.59 -15.82
N GLU A 47 -13.68 -17.09 -14.59
CA GLU A 47 -14.30 -17.78 -13.47
C GLU A 47 -15.82 -17.58 -13.39
N LEU A 48 -16.42 -16.73 -14.22
CA LEU A 48 -17.83 -16.34 -14.08
C LEU A 48 -18.75 -17.10 -15.04
N MET A 49 -19.89 -17.55 -14.49
CA MET A 49 -21.01 -18.16 -15.21
C MET A 49 -22.08 -17.14 -15.67
N ASP A 50 -21.79 -15.83 -15.59
CA ASP A 50 -22.70 -14.70 -15.89
C ASP A 50 -23.99 -14.60 -15.06
N TYR A 51 -24.18 -15.45 -14.05
CA TYR A 51 -25.34 -15.42 -13.15
C TYR A 51 -24.92 -15.36 -11.68
N ARG A 52 -25.69 -14.62 -10.87
CA ARG A 52 -25.48 -14.45 -9.43
C ARG A 52 -26.79 -14.45 -8.66
N TRP A 53 -26.70 -14.54 -7.34
CA TRP A 53 -27.85 -14.28 -6.45
C TRP A 53 -28.17 -12.78 -6.35
N THR A 54 -29.46 -12.47 -6.36
CA THR A 54 -30.02 -11.12 -6.45
C THR A 54 -31.27 -10.98 -5.59
N THR A 55 -31.63 -9.76 -5.23
CA THR A 55 -32.79 -9.48 -4.35
C THR A 55 -34.14 -9.43 -5.08
N SER A 56 -34.14 -9.54 -6.42
CA SER A 56 -35.33 -9.53 -7.26
C SER A 56 -35.11 -10.37 -8.50
N PHE A 57 -36.18 -10.98 -9.04
CA PHE A 57 -36.10 -11.81 -10.24
C PHE A 57 -35.49 -11.07 -11.43
N ASN A 58 -34.45 -11.64 -12.05
CA ASN A 58 -33.64 -11.00 -13.10
C ASN A 58 -33.12 -9.59 -12.71
N GLY A 59 -32.97 -9.33 -11.41
CA GLY A 59 -32.51 -8.05 -10.90
C GLY A 59 -31.04 -7.82 -11.19
N SER A 60 -30.62 -6.56 -11.25
CA SER A 60 -29.21 -6.19 -11.34
C SER A 60 -28.53 -6.05 -9.98
N GLN A 61 -29.31 -6.00 -8.89
CA GLN A 61 -28.81 -5.78 -7.54
C GLN A 61 -28.34 -7.09 -6.91
N PRO A 62 -27.04 -7.22 -6.58
CA PRO A 62 -26.53 -8.43 -5.95
C PRO A 62 -27.14 -8.62 -4.56
N ALA A 63 -27.24 -9.87 -4.13
CA ALA A 63 -27.56 -10.17 -2.74
C ALA A 63 -26.45 -9.65 -1.83
N THR A 64 -26.83 -9.16 -0.64
CA THR A 64 -25.90 -8.76 0.43
C THR A 64 -26.07 -9.61 1.69
N VAL A 65 -27.15 -10.40 1.76
CA VAL A 65 -27.39 -11.36 2.83
C VAL A 65 -27.84 -12.66 2.18
N MET A 66 -27.21 -13.78 2.54
CA MET A 66 -27.63 -15.12 2.15
C MET A 66 -27.91 -15.95 3.39
N THR A 67 -29.01 -16.67 3.38
CA THR A 67 -29.31 -17.67 4.42
C THR A 67 -28.78 -19.03 4.01
N TYR A 68 -28.29 -19.80 4.97
CA TYR A 68 -27.84 -21.16 4.73
C TYR A 68 -28.33 -22.13 5.80
N ALA A 69 -28.43 -23.41 5.45
CA ALA A 69 -28.86 -24.46 6.36
C ALA A 69 -28.08 -25.76 6.17
N PHE A 70 -28.13 -26.59 7.21
CA PHE A 70 -27.68 -27.98 7.20
C PHE A 70 -28.91 -28.89 7.37
N PRO A 71 -29.61 -29.24 6.28
CA PRO A 71 -30.79 -30.10 6.38
C PRO A 71 -30.50 -31.41 7.12
N THR A 72 -31.45 -31.84 7.93
CA THR A 72 -31.33 -33.08 8.73
C THR A 72 -32.21 -34.20 8.21
N SER A 73 -33.07 -33.90 7.22
CA SER A 73 -33.97 -34.85 6.59
C SER A 73 -34.08 -34.58 5.08
N ALA A 74 -34.11 -35.65 4.28
CA ALA A 74 -34.41 -35.56 2.84
C ALA A 74 -35.76 -34.87 2.55
N ALA A 75 -36.69 -34.91 3.52
CA ALA A 75 -37.99 -34.25 3.40
C ALA A 75 -37.87 -32.72 3.25
N ASP A 76 -36.80 -32.11 3.79
CA ASP A 76 -36.54 -30.67 3.73
C ASP A 76 -36.33 -30.20 2.27
N TYR A 77 -35.76 -31.07 1.42
CA TYR A 77 -35.57 -30.82 -0.01
C TYR A 77 -36.85 -31.07 -0.82
N SER A 78 -37.64 -32.07 -0.44
CA SER A 78 -38.90 -32.40 -1.13
C SER A 78 -40.03 -31.38 -0.88
N SER A 79 -39.89 -30.54 0.15
CA SER A 79 -40.86 -29.54 0.59
C SER A 79 -40.79 -28.24 -0.23
N ILE A 80 -40.82 -28.38 -1.56
CA ILE A 80 -40.80 -27.28 -2.52
C ILE A 80 -41.87 -27.52 -3.60
N ALA A 81 -42.47 -26.46 -4.12
CA ALA A 81 -43.46 -26.56 -5.19
C ALA A 81 -42.85 -27.27 -6.42
N GLY A 82 -43.53 -28.30 -6.92
CA GLY A 82 -43.02 -29.15 -8.02
C GLY A 82 -42.09 -30.27 -7.59
N GLY A 83 -41.74 -30.37 -6.30
CA GLY A 83 -40.85 -31.39 -5.76
C GLY A 83 -39.38 -31.20 -6.15
N TYR A 84 -38.49 -31.93 -5.49
CA TYR A 84 -37.07 -31.93 -5.81
C TYR A 84 -36.82 -32.74 -7.10
N PRO A 85 -36.12 -32.18 -8.11
CA PRO A 85 -35.86 -32.86 -9.38
C PRO A 85 -35.02 -34.14 -9.26
N ASP A 86 -33.91 -34.09 -8.51
CA ASP A 86 -32.98 -35.22 -8.44
C ASP A 86 -33.39 -36.23 -7.35
N THR A 87 -34.04 -37.31 -7.79
CA THR A 87 -34.47 -38.38 -6.88
C THR A 87 -33.32 -39.25 -6.36
N GLN A 88 -32.16 -39.26 -7.01
CA GLN A 88 -30.99 -40.04 -6.58
C GLN A 88 -30.34 -39.38 -5.37
N GLU A 89 -30.12 -38.05 -5.41
CA GLU A 89 -29.59 -37.28 -4.29
C GLU A 89 -30.45 -37.47 -3.03
N LEU A 90 -31.78 -37.36 -3.17
CA LEU A 90 -32.71 -37.58 -2.06
C LEU A 90 -32.67 -39.00 -1.49
N ALA A 91 -32.53 -40.02 -2.35
CA ALA A 91 -32.46 -41.41 -1.93
C ALA A 91 -31.18 -41.73 -1.14
N GLN A 92 -30.12 -40.97 -1.39
CA GLN A 92 -28.79 -41.15 -0.78
C GLN A 92 -28.50 -40.14 0.34
N PHE A 93 -29.45 -39.25 0.65
CA PHE A 93 -29.29 -38.18 1.63
C PHE A 93 -28.72 -38.67 2.96
N ALA A 94 -27.73 -37.95 3.46
CA ALA A 94 -27.31 -37.97 4.85
C ALA A 94 -27.01 -36.56 5.36
N PRO A 95 -27.26 -36.26 6.65
CA PRO A 95 -26.90 -34.97 7.24
C PRO A 95 -25.37 -34.81 7.28
N LEU A 96 -24.87 -33.58 7.17
CA LEU A 96 -23.43 -33.31 7.35
C LEU A 96 -22.95 -33.72 8.75
N THR A 97 -21.70 -34.15 8.84
CA THR A 97 -20.99 -34.27 10.13
C THR A 97 -20.67 -32.90 10.71
N GLN A 98 -20.36 -32.83 12.02
CA GLN A 98 -19.98 -31.57 12.66
C GLN A 98 -18.76 -30.92 11.99
N THR A 99 -17.74 -31.72 11.66
CA THR A 99 -16.52 -31.22 11.00
C THR A 99 -16.79 -30.67 9.60
N GLN A 100 -17.69 -31.30 8.82
CA GLN A 100 -18.11 -30.75 7.53
C GLN A 100 -18.88 -29.44 7.70
N MET A 101 -19.78 -29.34 8.70
CA MET A 101 -20.46 -28.08 9.00
C MET A 101 -19.47 -26.97 9.37
N ASP A 102 -18.43 -27.29 10.15
CA ASP A 102 -17.39 -26.33 10.54
C ASP A 102 -16.53 -25.90 9.34
N ALA A 103 -16.20 -26.82 8.42
CA ALA A 103 -15.52 -26.51 7.17
C ALA A 103 -16.38 -25.62 6.23
N VAL A 104 -17.68 -25.90 6.12
CA VAL A 104 -18.61 -25.03 5.38
C VAL A 104 -18.69 -23.63 6.01
N ARG A 105 -18.81 -23.53 7.34
CA ARG A 105 -18.80 -22.23 8.04
C ARG A 105 -17.50 -21.47 7.81
N THR A 106 -16.36 -22.16 7.79
CA THR A 106 -15.05 -21.59 7.45
C THR A 106 -15.06 -21.00 6.05
N ALA A 107 -15.49 -21.77 5.04
CA ALA A 107 -15.58 -21.31 3.66
C ALA A 107 -16.55 -20.11 3.50
N LEU A 108 -17.71 -20.13 4.17
CA LEU A 108 -18.63 -18.97 4.20
C LEU A 108 -17.99 -17.75 4.85
N GLY A 109 -17.25 -17.96 5.95
CA GLY A 109 -16.52 -16.91 6.65
C GLY A 109 -15.43 -16.26 5.81
N LEU A 110 -14.73 -17.04 4.99
CA LEU A 110 -13.77 -16.53 4.00
C LEU A 110 -14.47 -15.67 2.94
N VAL A 111 -15.55 -16.16 2.32
CA VAL A 111 -16.29 -15.35 1.32
C VAL A 111 -16.84 -14.05 1.92
N ALA A 112 -17.28 -14.07 3.17
CA ALA A 112 -17.72 -12.85 3.88
C ALA A 112 -16.57 -11.89 4.21
N SER A 113 -15.33 -12.37 4.37
CA SER A 113 -14.19 -11.49 4.58
C SER A 113 -13.79 -10.77 3.29
N TYR A 114 -14.04 -11.37 2.12
CA TYR A 114 -13.71 -10.80 0.81
C TYR A 114 -14.78 -9.90 0.22
N THR A 115 -16.06 -10.17 0.53
CA THR A 115 -17.22 -9.58 -0.15
C THR A 115 -18.19 -8.88 0.81
N ASN A 116 -19.15 -8.12 0.27
CA ASN A 116 -20.23 -7.52 1.07
C ASN A 116 -21.32 -8.52 1.50
N LEU A 117 -21.10 -9.83 1.33
CA LEU A 117 -22.03 -10.85 1.77
C LEU A 117 -21.99 -11.07 3.27
N VAL A 118 -23.19 -11.17 3.85
CA VAL A 118 -23.40 -11.65 5.21
C VAL A 118 -24.14 -12.98 5.16
N PHE A 119 -23.58 -14.00 5.79
CA PHE A 119 -24.21 -15.32 5.87
C PHE A 119 -24.97 -15.49 7.19
N ARG A 120 -26.17 -16.07 7.11
CA ARG A 120 -27.02 -16.33 8.29
C ARG A 120 -27.47 -17.79 8.30
N GLU A 121 -27.06 -18.53 9.31
CA GLU A 121 -27.53 -19.89 9.52
C GLU A 121 -29.01 -19.88 9.91
N VAL A 122 -29.82 -20.72 9.27
CA VAL A 122 -31.21 -20.99 9.65
C VAL A 122 -31.35 -22.45 10.04
N THR A 123 -32.30 -22.73 10.92
CA THR A 123 -32.48 -24.07 11.50
C THR A 123 -33.34 -25.00 10.64
N SER A 124 -34.22 -24.45 9.79
CA SER A 124 -34.98 -25.27 8.85
C SER A 124 -34.16 -25.52 7.57
N GLY A 125 -34.23 -26.74 7.04
CA GLY A 125 -33.64 -27.08 5.75
C GLY A 125 -34.53 -26.67 4.55
N LEU A 126 -35.60 -25.91 4.77
CA LEU A 126 -36.59 -25.61 3.75
C LEU A 126 -36.06 -24.59 2.74
N ALA A 127 -36.34 -24.83 1.45
CA ALA A 127 -35.94 -23.93 0.37
C ALA A 127 -36.53 -22.51 0.49
N SER A 128 -37.66 -22.34 1.17
CA SER A 128 -38.26 -21.03 1.42
C SER A 128 -37.46 -20.18 2.43
N GLU A 129 -36.58 -20.80 3.23
CA GLU A 129 -35.86 -20.13 4.31
C GLU A 129 -34.35 -20.10 4.08
N ALA A 130 -33.78 -21.10 3.41
CA ALA A 130 -32.35 -21.23 3.13
C ALA A 130 -32.05 -21.04 1.63
N THR A 131 -31.19 -20.08 1.30
CA THR A 131 -30.65 -19.90 -0.07
C THR A 131 -29.66 -21.02 -0.38
N LEU A 132 -28.76 -21.32 0.55
CA LEU A 132 -27.76 -22.37 0.41
C LEU A 132 -28.10 -23.54 1.33
N ARG A 133 -28.01 -24.77 0.82
CA ARG A 133 -28.26 -25.98 1.64
C ARG A 133 -27.16 -27.00 1.38
N PHE A 134 -26.67 -27.60 2.47
CA PHE A 134 -25.54 -28.51 2.40
C PHE A 134 -25.91 -29.86 3.02
N ALA A 135 -25.75 -30.93 2.25
CA ALA A 135 -26.01 -32.30 2.70
C ALA A 135 -24.98 -33.26 2.12
N GLN A 136 -24.97 -34.50 2.62
CA GLN A 136 -24.16 -35.59 2.06
C GLN A 136 -25.01 -36.47 1.16
N PHE A 137 -24.31 -37.19 0.29
CA PHE A 137 -24.82 -38.32 -0.47
C PHE A 137 -23.72 -39.39 -0.65
N THR A 138 -24.08 -40.57 -1.16
CA THR A 138 -23.17 -41.73 -1.17
C THR A 138 -22.26 -41.81 -2.40
N ASP A 139 -22.17 -40.76 -3.21
CA ASP A 139 -21.26 -40.71 -4.36
C ASP A 139 -19.81 -40.42 -3.93
N THR A 140 -18.86 -40.70 -4.83
CA THR A 140 -17.43 -40.47 -4.68
C THR A 140 -17.04 -38.99 -4.88
N GLY A 141 -17.68 -38.29 -5.82
CA GLY A 141 -17.50 -36.86 -6.06
C GLY A 141 -18.57 -36.03 -5.38
N SER A 142 -18.26 -34.75 -5.12
CA SER A 142 -19.23 -33.77 -4.64
C SER A 142 -19.88 -33.06 -5.83
N GLU A 143 -20.99 -32.37 -5.58
CA GLU A 143 -21.61 -31.51 -6.58
C GLU A 143 -22.36 -30.34 -5.97
N SER A 144 -22.43 -29.23 -6.69
CA SER A 144 -23.23 -28.08 -6.32
C SER A 144 -23.98 -27.50 -7.50
N ARG A 145 -25.11 -26.85 -7.19
CA ARG A 145 -25.99 -26.24 -8.18
C ARG A 145 -25.75 -24.74 -8.20
N PHE A 146 -25.47 -24.21 -9.37
CA PHE A 146 -25.36 -22.78 -9.63
C PHE A 146 -26.63 -22.00 -9.21
N PRO A 147 -26.54 -20.67 -9.05
CA PRO A 147 -27.70 -19.80 -9.15
C PRO A 147 -28.55 -20.18 -10.38
N ALA A 148 -29.87 -20.10 -10.25
CA ALA A 148 -30.80 -20.49 -11.30
C ALA A 148 -30.51 -19.75 -12.60
N ASN A 149 -30.40 -20.47 -13.70
CA ASN A 149 -30.09 -19.90 -15.00
C ASN A 149 -30.80 -20.68 -16.12
N SER A 150 -30.99 -20.01 -17.27
CA SER A 150 -31.54 -20.62 -18.50
C SER A 150 -30.52 -20.68 -19.63
N GLY A 151 -29.23 -20.64 -19.27
CA GLY A 151 -28.15 -20.75 -20.22
C GLY A 151 -28.11 -22.13 -20.87
N PRO A 152 -27.52 -22.26 -22.07
CA PRO A 152 -27.41 -23.54 -22.78
C PRO A 152 -26.44 -24.54 -22.11
N TYR A 153 -25.67 -24.11 -21.11
CA TYR A 153 -24.73 -24.93 -20.37
C TYR A 153 -25.09 -24.86 -18.88
N ALA A 154 -25.20 -26.01 -18.24
CA ALA A 154 -25.55 -26.17 -16.82
C ALA A 154 -26.74 -25.31 -16.34
N SER A 155 -27.87 -25.41 -17.05
CA SER A 155 -29.14 -24.84 -16.60
C SER A 155 -29.46 -25.34 -15.19
N SER A 156 -29.57 -24.40 -14.25
CA SER A 156 -29.91 -24.72 -12.85
C SER A 156 -31.37 -24.37 -12.60
N ASP A 157 -32.14 -25.35 -12.12
CA ASP A 157 -33.52 -25.16 -11.68
C ASP A 157 -33.53 -24.43 -10.33
N SER A 158 -34.40 -23.43 -10.17
CA SER A 158 -34.52 -22.67 -8.92
C SER A 158 -34.78 -23.53 -7.68
N ARG A 159 -35.33 -24.74 -7.86
CA ARG A 159 -35.62 -25.68 -6.78
C ARG A 159 -34.37 -26.32 -6.18
N VAL A 160 -33.30 -26.41 -6.96
CA VAL A 160 -32.01 -27.01 -6.57
C VAL A 160 -30.89 -25.99 -6.49
N ALA A 161 -31.02 -24.83 -7.14
CA ALA A 161 -30.02 -23.77 -7.19
C ALA A 161 -29.45 -23.44 -5.80
N GLY A 162 -28.13 -23.46 -5.60
CA GLY A 162 -27.48 -23.24 -4.32
C GLY A 162 -27.48 -24.43 -3.35
N ASP A 163 -27.97 -25.60 -3.77
CA ASP A 163 -27.74 -26.85 -3.01
C ASP A 163 -26.36 -27.42 -3.32
N THR A 164 -25.70 -27.93 -2.29
CA THR A 164 -24.42 -28.60 -2.39
C THR A 164 -24.50 -29.96 -1.69
N TRP A 165 -24.13 -31.01 -2.43
CA TRP A 165 -24.08 -32.39 -2.01
C TRP A 165 -22.64 -32.86 -1.91
N LEU A 166 -22.19 -33.15 -0.68
CA LEU A 166 -20.83 -33.58 -0.39
C LEU A 166 -20.73 -35.11 -0.49
N GLY A 167 -19.89 -35.58 -1.41
CA GLY A 167 -19.57 -36.99 -1.61
C GLY A 167 -18.38 -37.44 -0.78
N GLY A 168 -17.72 -38.51 -1.24
CA GLY A 168 -16.53 -39.09 -0.59
C GLY A 168 -15.32 -38.14 -0.53
N ASN A 169 -15.14 -37.30 -1.53
CA ASN A 169 -14.07 -36.28 -1.55
C ASN A 169 -14.37 -35.05 -0.68
N GLY A 170 -15.61 -34.82 -0.27
CA GLY A 170 -16.03 -33.76 0.67
C GLY A 170 -16.01 -34.19 2.15
N GLN A 171 -15.35 -35.29 2.48
CA GLN A 171 -15.28 -35.84 3.84
C GLN A 171 -14.15 -35.18 4.66
N ALA A 172 -14.40 -33.98 5.16
CA ALA A 172 -13.42 -33.20 5.92
C ALA A 172 -13.00 -33.89 7.24
N PRO A 173 -11.68 -34.13 7.49
CA PRO A 173 -11.18 -34.61 8.77
C PRO A 173 -11.13 -33.47 9.81
N ALA A 174 -10.93 -33.80 11.09
CA ALA A 174 -10.92 -32.78 12.15
C ALA A 174 -9.90 -31.65 11.94
N ALA A 175 -8.73 -31.97 11.35
CA ALA A 175 -7.75 -31.01 10.87
C ALA A 175 -7.87 -30.88 9.35
N TYR A 176 -8.81 -30.06 8.88
CA TYR A 176 -9.19 -29.97 7.47
C TYR A 176 -8.40 -28.90 6.67
N PHE A 177 -7.69 -27.99 7.31
CA PHE A 177 -6.84 -27.02 6.59
C PHE A 177 -5.71 -27.74 5.84
N GLY A 178 -5.49 -27.35 4.59
CA GLY A 178 -4.51 -27.99 3.71
C GLY A 178 -4.97 -29.30 3.09
N THR A 179 -6.22 -29.74 3.33
CA THR A 179 -6.76 -31.00 2.79
C THR A 179 -7.56 -30.77 1.51
N ASP A 180 -7.56 -31.75 0.61
CA ASP A 180 -8.40 -31.72 -0.59
C ASP A 180 -9.89 -31.70 -0.27
N ALA A 181 -10.29 -32.18 0.91
CA ALA A 181 -11.68 -32.11 1.36
C ALA A 181 -12.14 -30.68 1.64
N LEU A 182 -11.30 -29.84 2.27
CA LEU A 182 -11.61 -28.41 2.41
C LEU A 182 -11.60 -27.72 1.04
N ASN A 183 -10.59 -28.02 0.20
CA ASN A 183 -10.51 -27.47 -1.15
C ASN A 183 -11.77 -27.81 -1.98
N THR A 184 -12.25 -29.06 -1.90
CA THR A 184 -13.49 -29.51 -2.54
C THR A 184 -14.71 -28.77 -2.00
N ILE A 185 -14.82 -28.59 -0.68
CA ILE A 185 -15.94 -27.83 -0.10
C ILE A 185 -15.94 -26.38 -0.61
N MET A 186 -14.77 -25.71 -0.66
CA MET A 186 -14.65 -24.36 -1.22
C MET A 186 -15.00 -24.34 -2.72
N HIS A 187 -14.50 -25.31 -3.49
CA HIS A 187 -14.80 -25.47 -4.92
C HIS A 187 -16.30 -25.57 -5.19
N GLU A 188 -16.99 -26.52 -4.54
CA GLU A 188 -18.42 -26.71 -4.72
C GLU A 188 -19.22 -25.47 -4.29
N MET A 189 -18.78 -24.79 -3.24
CA MET A 189 -19.40 -23.53 -2.83
C MET A 189 -19.18 -22.42 -3.86
N GLY A 190 -18.04 -22.39 -4.54
CA GLY A 190 -17.79 -21.50 -5.68
C GLY A 190 -18.89 -21.60 -6.73
N HIS A 191 -19.29 -22.82 -7.12
CA HIS A 191 -20.44 -23.02 -8.01
C HIS A 191 -21.75 -22.47 -7.43
N ALA A 192 -22.04 -22.75 -6.16
CA ALA A 192 -23.23 -22.21 -5.49
C ALA A 192 -23.28 -20.67 -5.51
N PHE A 193 -22.13 -20.01 -5.56
CA PHE A 193 -22.00 -18.56 -5.67
C PHE A 193 -22.06 -18.04 -7.10
N GLY A 194 -21.82 -18.87 -8.12
CA GLY A 194 -21.81 -18.48 -9.53
C GLY A 194 -20.44 -18.57 -10.21
N LEU A 195 -19.44 -19.19 -9.58
CA LEU A 195 -18.13 -19.45 -10.18
C LEU A 195 -18.12 -20.76 -10.97
N LYS A 196 -17.55 -20.77 -12.17
CA LYS A 196 -17.37 -21.98 -12.98
C LYS A 196 -15.94 -22.51 -12.88
N HIS A 197 -15.67 -23.66 -13.48
CA HIS A 197 -14.31 -24.19 -13.54
C HIS A 197 -13.39 -23.29 -14.37
N GLY A 198 -12.16 -23.09 -13.89
CA GLY A 198 -11.17 -22.26 -14.59
C GLY A 198 -10.69 -22.83 -15.92
N HIS A 199 -10.73 -24.16 -16.09
CA HIS A 199 -10.36 -24.82 -17.35
C HIS A 199 -11.49 -24.84 -18.40
N ASP A 200 -12.72 -24.49 -18.01
CA ASP A 200 -13.88 -24.53 -18.89
C ASP A 200 -13.84 -23.38 -19.90
N GLY A 201 -13.77 -23.71 -21.20
CA GLY A 201 -13.72 -22.73 -22.28
C GLY A 201 -15.06 -22.07 -22.65
N SER A 202 -16.16 -22.43 -22.00
CA SER A 202 -17.50 -21.86 -22.26
C SER A 202 -17.68 -20.45 -21.69
N PHE A 203 -18.77 -19.77 -22.09
CA PHE A 203 -19.12 -18.38 -21.72
C PHE A 203 -17.98 -17.37 -21.93
N ASN A 204 -17.33 -16.98 -20.84
CA ASN A 204 -16.29 -15.96 -20.77
C ASN A 204 -14.88 -16.50 -21.10
N GLY A 205 -14.78 -17.77 -21.50
CA GLY A 205 -13.51 -18.45 -21.80
C GLY A 205 -12.92 -19.13 -20.57
N ALA A 206 -11.76 -19.77 -20.77
CA ALA A 206 -10.98 -20.41 -19.72
C ALA A 206 -9.88 -19.47 -19.20
N LEU A 207 -9.40 -19.75 -17.98
CA LEU A 207 -8.17 -19.15 -17.45
C LEU A 207 -7.03 -19.32 -18.43
N ALA A 208 -6.15 -18.32 -18.46
CA ALA A 208 -4.90 -18.47 -19.20
C ALA A 208 -4.13 -19.70 -18.69
N PRO A 209 -3.48 -20.48 -19.55
CA PRO A 209 -2.86 -21.75 -19.17
C PRO A 209 -1.89 -21.67 -17.99
N GLN A 210 -1.17 -20.55 -17.83
CA GLN A 210 -0.23 -20.33 -16.73
C GLN A 210 -0.89 -20.03 -15.37
N PHE A 211 -2.20 -19.85 -15.35
CA PHE A 211 -3.00 -19.58 -14.15
C PHE A 211 -4.05 -20.66 -13.88
N ASN A 212 -4.12 -21.69 -14.73
CA ASN A 212 -5.15 -22.71 -14.66
C ASN A 212 -4.72 -23.87 -13.76
N ASP A 213 -4.50 -23.56 -12.48
CA ASP A 213 -4.30 -24.49 -11.39
C ASP A 213 -4.77 -23.89 -10.05
N ASN A 214 -4.67 -24.69 -8.99
CA ASN A 214 -5.14 -24.32 -7.66
C ASN A 214 -4.26 -23.27 -6.94
N GLU A 215 -3.16 -22.81 -7.55
CA GLU A 215 -2.39 -21.68 -7.04
C GLU A 215 -3.12 -20.36 -7.26
N PHE A 216 -3.98 -20.32 -8.28
CA PHE A 216 -4.66 -19.08 -8.68
C PHE A 216 -6.19 -19.16 -8.57
N SER A 217 -6.76 -20.37 -8.64
CA SER A 217 -8.19 -20.60 -8.44
C SER A 217 -8.49 -22.01 -7.92
N VAL A 218 -9.23 -22.12 -6.81
CA VAL A 218 -9.74 -23.40 -6.31
C VAL A 218 -10.75 -24.05 -7.26
N MET A 219 -11.27 -23.30 -8.23
CA MET A 219 -12.16 -23.79 -9.28
C MET A 219 -11.41 -24.57 -10.38
N SER A 220 -10.08 -24.54 -10.38
CA SER A 220 -9.26 -25.35 -11.28
C SER A 220 -9.14 -26.80 -10.80
N TYR A 221 -9.17 -27.73 -11.75
CA TYR A 221 -8.95 -29.16 -11.49
C TYR A 221 -7.48 -29.55 -11.39
N ALA A 222 -6.61 -28.74 -12.00
CA ALA A 222 -5.18 -28.91 -11.91
C ALA A 222 -4.69 -28.46 -10.54
N SER A 223 -3.98 -29.34 -9.84
CA SER A 223 -3.26 -28.99 -8.62
C SER A 223 -1.90 -28.38 -8.90
N TYR A 224 -1.37 -28.48 -10.12
CA TYR A 224 -0.07 -27.90 -10.51
C TYR A 224 -0.08 -27.51 -11.99
N PHE A 225 0.81 -26.58 -12.35
CA PHE A 225 0.94 -26.11 -13.72
C PHE A 225 1.19 -27.26 -14.72
N GLY A 226 0.33 -27.34 -15.74
CA GLY A 226 0.43 -28.35 -16.80
C GLY A 226 -0.18 -29.71 -16.45
N ALA A 227 -0.84 -29.85 -15.29
CA ALA A 227 -1.61 -31.03 -14.95
C ALA A 227 -2.76 -31.26 -15.97
N ASN A 228 -3.20 -32.52 -16.07
CA ASN A 228 -4.36 -32.85 -16.87
C ASN A 228 -5.63 -32.28 -16.22
N THR A 229 -6.41 -31.50 -16.97
CA THR A 229 -7.68 -30.92 -16.50
C THR A 229 -8.91 -31.74 -16.89
N ALA A 230 -8.75 -32.86 -17.60
CA ALA A 230 -9.86 -33.79 -17.89
C ALA A 230 -10.30 -34.62 -16.66
N GLY A 231 -9.57 -34.51 -15.56
CA GLY A 231 -9.93 -35.01 -14.23
C GLY A 231 -9.16 -34.19 -13.20
N SER A 232 -9.61 -34.19 -11.95
CA SER A 232 -8.90 -33.45 -10.91
C SER A 232 -7.62 -34.16 -10.48
N THR A 233 -6.57 -33.39 -10.25
CA THR A 233 -5.37 -33.87 -9.55
C THR A 233 -5.34 -33.31 -8.14
N GLU A 234 -4.86 -34.11 -7.19
CA GLU A 234 -4.76 -33.72 -5.78
C GLU A 234 -3.37 -33.16 -5.44
N ALA A 235 -3.28 -32.37 -4.36
CA ALA A 235 -2.00 -31.98 -3.78
C ALA A 235 -1.52 -33.07 -2.80
N ILE A 236 -0.26 -33.02 -2.35
CA ILE A 236 0.15 -33.89 -1.24
C ILE A 236 -0.62 -33.47 0.01
N ALA A 237 -1.04 -34.46 0.81
CA ALA A 237 -1.78 -34.23 2.04
C ALA A 237 -1.21 -33.06 2.88
N GLY A 238 -2.06 -32.09 3.18
CA GLY A 238 -1.70 -30.88 3.92
C GLY A 238 -1.23 -29.71 3.04
N SER A 239 -1.15 -29.87 1.72
CA SER A 239 -0.65 -28.86 0.77
C SER A 239 -1.72 -28.28 -0.17
N SER A 240 -3.00 -28.58 0.06
CA SER A 240 -4.08 -27.96 -0.73
C SER A 240 -4.40 -26.53 -0.25
N PRO A 241 -5.01 -25.67 -1.09
CA PRO A 241 -5.36 -24.30 -0.70
C PRO A 241 -6.14 -24.24 0.61
N GLN A 242 -5.77 -23.29 1.47
CA GLN A 242 -6.41 -23.02 2.75
C GLN A 242 -7.42 -21.88 2.67
N SER A 243 -7.51 -21.20 1.53
CA SER A 243 -8.48 -20.16 1.22
C SER A 243 -8.92 -20.25 -0.24
N TYR A 244 -9.91 -19.44 -0.62
CA TYR A 244 -10.08 -19.07 -2.03
C TYR A 244 -8.84 -18.31 -2.51
N MET A 245 -8.49 -18.47 -3.79
CA MET A 245 -7.28 -17.90 -4.38
C MET A 245 -7.59 -16.63 -5.17
N MET A 246 -6.55 -15.97 -5.68
CA MET A 246 -6.65 -14.58 -6.19
C MET A 246 -7.78 -14.35 -7.20
N PHE A 247 -7.98 -15.25 -8.18
CA PHE A 247 -9.05 -15.08 -9.17
C PHE A 247 -10.41 -15.43 -8.61
N ASP A 248 -10.51 -16.38 -7.68
CA ASP A 248 -11.76 -16.68 -6.98
C ASP A 248 -12.23 -15.47 -6.18
N ILE A 249 -11.32 -14.86 -5.40
CA ILE A 249 -11.61 -13.68 -4.59
C ILE A 249 -12.09 -12.54 -5.48
N ALA A 250 -11.34 -12.22 -6.55
CA ALA A 250 -11.72 -11.17 -7.48
C ALA A 250 -13.09 -11.44 -8.14
N ALA A 251 -13.34 -12.68 -8.59
CA ALA A 251 -14.60 -13.07 -9.21
C ALA A 251 -15.78 -12.96 -8.23
N LEU A 252 -15.60 -13.39 -6.98
CA LEU A 252 -16.61 -13.23 -5.91
C LEU A 252 -16.88 -11.75 -5.62
N GLN A 253 -15.86 -10.90 -5.66
CA GLN A 253 -16.02 -9.46 -5.50
C GLN A 253 -16.76 -8.82 -6.68
N GLU A 254 -16.59 -9.29 -7.91
CA GLU A 254 -17.42 -8.82 -9.04
C GLU A 254 -18.89 -9.24 -8.87
N LEU A 255 -19.12 -10.44 -8.34
CA LEU A 255 -20.48 -10.94 -8.09
C LEU A 255 -21.17 -10.17 -6.96
N TYR A 256 -20.47 -9.86 -5.86
CA TYR A 256 -21.11 -9.41 -4.61
C TYR A 256 -20.54 -8.13 -3.99
N GLY A 257 -19.57 -7.48 -4.66
CA GLY A 257 -18.86 -6.30 -4.21
C GLY A 257 -17.79 -6.60 -3.16
N ALA A 258 -16.66 -5.87 -3.22
CA ALA A 258 -15.55 -6.03 -2.29
C ALA A 258 -15.84 -5.47 -0.88
N ASN A 259 -15.33 -6.17 0.13
CA ASN A 259 -15.41 -5.77 1.54
C ASN A 259 -14.25 -4.84 1.91
N PHE A 260 -14.56 -3.58 2.26
CA PHE A 260 -13.59 -2.60 2.76
C PHE A 260 -13.85 -2.18 4.21
N SER A 261 -14.38 -3.09 5.03
CA SER A 261 -14.80 -2.79 6.42
C SER A 261 -13.66 -2.46 7.38
N LYS A 262 -12.38 -2.62 6.97
CA LYS A 262 -11.20 -2.39 7.81
C LYS A 262 -10.45 -1.09 7.48
N VAL A 263 -10.99 -0.22 6.63
CA VAL A 263 -10.40 1.11 6.37
C VAL A 263 -10.20 1.89 7.66
N GLY A 264 -9.00 2.45 7.84
CA GLY A 264 -8.61 3.18 9.05
C GLY A 264 -8.20 2.29 10.23
N THR A 265 -7.99 0.99 9.99
CA THR A 265 -7.45 0.04 10.97
C THR A 265 -6.09 -0.49 10.50
N THR A 266 -5.37 -1.16 11.40
CA THR A 266 -4.06 -1.79 11.13
C THR A 266 -4.15 -3.27 11.49
N ASP A 267 -3.65 -4.13 10.60
CA ASP A 267 -3.61 -5.57 10.81
C ASP A 267 -2.19 -6.09 10.54
N VAL A 268 -1.57 -6.72 11.55
CA VAL A 268 -0.25 -7.35 11.44
C VAL A 268 -0.42 -8.85 11.31
N TYR A 269 -0.05 -9.40 10.15
CA TYR A 269 -0.11 -10.83 9.87
C TYR A 269 1.22 -11.49 10.23
N LYS A 270 1.12 -12.65 10.90
CA LYS A 270 2.26 -13.53 11.20
C LYS A 270 1.87 -14.97 10.96
N TRP A 271 2.86 -15.78 10.62
CA TRP A 271 2.72 -17.24 10.51
C TRP A 271 3.66 -17.94 11.48
N ASP A 272 3.16 -18.98 12.13
CA ASP A 272 3.98 -19.81 13.00
C ASP A 272 4.95 -20.67 12.17
N PRO A 273 6.27 -20.64 12.45
CA PRO A 273 7.30 -21.27 11.61
C PRO A 273 7.33 -22.81 11.71
N VAL A 274 6.45 -23.41 12.50
CA VAL A 274 6.35 -24.87 12.67
C VAL A 274 5.01 -25.38 12.16
N THR A 275 3.91 -24.73 12.54
CA THR A 275 2.54 -25.17 12.28
C THR A 275 1.90 -24.46 11.10
N GLY A 276 2.45 -23.33 10.66
CA GLY A 276 1.88 -22.50 9.59
C GLY A 276 0.60 -21.76 10.00
N GLN A 277 0.25 -21.76 11.30
CA GLN A 277 -0.92 -21.05 11.79
C GLN A 277 -0.77 -19.53 11.55
N GLU A 278 -1.74 -18.96 10.85
CA GLU A 278 -1.85 -17.51 10.66
C GLU A 278 -2.42 -16.83 11.90
N THR A 279 -1.87 -15.67 12.24
CA THR A 279 -2.39 -14.76 13.27
C THR A 279 -2.48 -13.34 12.73
N ILE A 280 -3.52 -12.61 13.14
CA ILE A 280 -3.66 -11.18 12.90
C ILE A 280 -3.62 -10.48 14.25
N ASN A 281 -2.72 -9.53 14.44
CA ASN A 281 -2.52 -8.80 15.70
C ASN A 281 -2.32 -9.73 16.91
N GLY A 282 -1.60 -10.84 16.70
CA GLY A 282 -1.24 -11.80 17.75
C GLY A 282 -2.35 -12.79 18.16
N VAL A 283 -3.51 -12.77 17.50
CA VAL A 283 -4.59 -13.76 17.71
C VAL A 283 -4.78 -14.62 16.45
N PRO A 284 -5.17 -15.90 16.57
CA PRO A 284 -5.46 -16.75 15.40
C PRO A 284 -6.42 -16.06 14.44
N ALA A 285 -6.03 -15.96 13.17
CA ALA A 285 -6.82 -15.26 12.17
C ALA A 285 -8.15 -15.99 11.93
N PRO A 286 -9.29 -15.28 11.85
CA PRO A 286 -10.58 -15.91 11.62
C PRO A 286 -10.60 -16.75 10.33
N ASN A 287 -11.22 -17.93 10.39
CA ASN A 287 -11.35 -18.85 9.25
C ASN A 287 -10.01 -19.35 8.65
N THR A 288 -8.92 -19.28 9.42
CA THR A 288 -7.61 -19.85 9.07
C THR A 288 -7.24 -20.97 10.03
N GLY A 289 -6.27 -21.81 9.66
CA GLY A 289 -5.78 -22.83 10.56
C GLY A 289 -4.53 -23.55 10.07
N ALA A 290 -3.79 -24.14 11.00
CA ALA A 290 -2.63 -24.99 10.71
C ALA A 290 -3.00 -26.23 9.88
N SER A 291 -2.19 -26.54 8.87
CA SER A 291 -2.28 -27.81 8.15
C SER A 291 -1.58 -28.92 8.93
N SER A 292 -1.90 -30.18 8.63
CA SER A 292 -1.30 -31.35 9.29
C SER A 292 0.21 -31.49 9.04
N THR A 293 0.74 -30.80 8.04
CA THR A 293 2.14 -30.83 7.62
C THR A 293 2.84 -29.48 7.80
N GLY A 294 2.16 -28.48 8.38
CA GLY A 294 2.71 -27.15 8.63
C GLY A 294 2.88 -26.28 7.37
N LYS A 295 2.33 -26.70 6.22
CA LYS A 295 2.32 -25.92 4.99
C LYS A 295 1.41 -24.69 5.09
N ILE A 296 1.79 -23.65 4.37
CA ILE A 296 1.09 -22.37 4.23
C ILE A 296 0.79 -22.18 2.75
N PHE A 297 -0.49 -22.04 2.41
CA PHE A 297 -0.94 -21.84 1.04
C PHE A 297 -2.31 -21.16 1.01
N SER A 298 -2.30 -19.83 0.94
CA SER A 298 -3.52 -19.00 0.93
C SER A 298 -3.31 -17.67 0.22
N THR A 299 -4.41 -16.96 -0.03
CA THR A 299 -4.42 -15.57 -0.51
C THR A 299 -4.95 -14.64 0.58
N VAL A 300 -4.27 -13.51 0.80
CA VAL A 300 -4.69 -12.48 1.75
C VAL A 300 -5.48 -11.38 1.05
N TRP A 301 -6.61 -11.01 1.68
CA TRP A 301 -7.39 -9.81 1.36
C TRP A 301 -7.33 -8.85 2.55
N THR A 302 -6.87 -7.61 2.33
CA THR A 302 -6.61 -6.64 3.41
C THR A 302 -7.88 -5.98 3.96
N ALA A 303 -8.99 -6.05 3.22
CA ALA A 303 -10.24 -5.34 3.53
C ALA A 303 -10.09 -3.82 3.79
N GLY A 304 -9.03 -3.20 3.26
CA GLY A 304 -8.75 -1.77 3.46
C GLY A 304 -7.90 -1.44 4.69
N ALA A 305 -7.48 -2.42 5.49
CA ALA A 305 -6.54 -2.18 6.58
C ALA A 305 -5.16 -1.76 6.04
N THR A 306 -4.43 -0.96 6.81
CA THR A 306 -2.98 -0.85 6.65
C THR A 306 -2.35 -2.16 7.15
N VAL A 307 -1.85 -2.97 6.23
CA VAL A 307 -1.37 -4.33 6.54
C VAL A 307 0.14 -4.38 6.66
N THR A 308 0.64 -5.06 7.69
CA THR A 308 2.05 -5.47 7.82
C THR A 308 2.17 -6.98 7.74
N TYR A 309 2.99 -7.48 6.82
CA TYR A 309 3.50 -8.84 6.89
C TYR A 309 4.74 -8.88 7.76
N ASP A 310 4.62 -9.49 8.93
CA ASP A 310 5.75 -9.67 9.84
C ASP A 310 6.25 -11.11 9.74
N LEU A 311 7.30 -11.26 8.93
CA LEU A 311 7.99 -12.49 8.58
C LEU A 311 9.31 -12.64 9.35
N SER A 312 9.53 -11.82 10.38
CA SER A 312 10.77 -11.81 11.18
C SER A 312 11.11 -13.14 11.87
N ALA A 313 10.14 -14.06 11.97
CA ALA A 313 10.36 -15.41 12.48
C ALA A 313 11.09 -16.33 11.49
N PHE A 314 11.17 -15.95 10.21
CA PHE A 314 11.76 -16.73 9.12
C PHE A 314 13.14 -16.17 8.78
N ASN A 315 14.19 -17.00 8.90
CA ASN A 315 15.59 -16.57 8.76
C ASN A 315 16.28 -17.17 7.53
N GLU A 316 15.51 -17.72 6.60
CA GLU A 316 16.01 -18.17 5.30
C GLU A 316 15.87 -17.07 4.27
N ASP A 317 16.67 -17.12 3.19
CA ASP A 317 16.55 -16.18 2.07
C ASP A 317 15.11 -16.20 1.48
N GLN A 318 14.44 -15.06 1.58
CA GLN A 318 13.05 -14.86 1.16
C GLN A 318 12.98 -14.23 -0.25
N VAL A 319 11.87 -14.48 -0.95
CA VAL A 319 11.53 -13.77 -2.20
C VAL A 319 10.10 -13.29 -2.10
N ASP A 320 9.95 -12.01 -1.81
CA ASP A 320 8.69 -11.42 -1.39
C ASP A 320 8.31 -10.23 -2.26
N ASP A 321 7.13 -10.34 -2.87
CA ASP A 321 6.60 -9.33 -3.78
C ASP A 321 5.23 -8.89 -3.28
N LEU A 322 5.13 -7.63 -2.83
CA LEU A 322 3.92 -7.04 -2.26
C LEU A 322 2.93 -6.55 -3.33
N ARG A 323 3.24 -6.69 -4.62
CA ARG A 323 2.35 -6.22 -5.68
C ARG A 323 1.09 -7.08 -5.75
N PRO A 324 -0.06 -6.49 -6.11
CA PRO A 324 -1.30 -7.23 -6.33
C PRO A 324 -1.10 -8.35 -7.36
N GLY A 325 -1.61 -9.55 -7.09
CA GLY A 325 -1.44 -10.68 -7.98
C GLY A 325 -0.06 -11.35 -7.93
N GLN A 326 0.83 -10.91 -7.04
CA GLN A 326 2.12 -11.56 -6.76
C GLN A 326 2.07 -12.30 -5.42
N TRP A 327 3.18 -12.89 -5.01
CA TRP A 327 3.25 -13.78 -3.85
C TRP A 327 4.57 -13.63 -3.08
N LEU A 328 4.57 -14.21 -1.88
CA LEU A 328 5.68 -14.22 -0.95
C LEU A 328 6.19 -15.63 -0.73
N THR A 329 7.51 -15.76 -0.63
CA THR A 329 8.22 -17.03 -0.49
C THR A 329 9.21 -16.92 0.66
N PHE A 330 8.69 -17.03 1.88
CA PHE A 330 9.45 -16.84 3.11
C PHE A 330 9.78 -18.15 3.84
N SER A 331 9.18 -19.28 3.43
CA SER A 331 9.51 -20.59 3.98
C SER A 331 9.40 -21.73 2.96
N LYS A 332 10.53 -22.16 2.40
CA LYS A 332 10.69 -23.33 1.52
C LYS A 332 10.18 -24.60 2.18
N ALA A 333 10.37 -24.74 3.49
CA ALA A 333 9.86 -25.88 4.25
C ALA A 333 8.33 -25.89 4.33
N GLN A 334 7.69 -24.72 4.33
CA GLN A 334 6.24 -24.58 4.43
C GLN A 334 5.54 -24.29 3.09
N ILE A 335 6.25 -24.25 1.96
CA ILE A 335 5.64 -24.19 0.61
C ILE A 335 4.85 -25.47 0.34
N ALA A 336 3.63 -25.33 -0.20
CA ALA A 336 2.78 -26.43 -0.62
C ALA A 336 3.45 -27.33 -1.68
N ASP A 337 3.34 -28.65 -1.47
CA ASP A 337 3.78 -29.67 -2.41
C ASP A 337 2.57 -30.21 -3.20
N LEU A 338 2.54 -29.91 -4.49
CA LEU A 338 1.44 -30.19 -5.41
C LEU A 338 1.66 -31.49 -6.20
N ASN A 339 2.69 -32.26 -5.86
CA ASN A 339 3.23 -33.34 -6.69
C ASN A 339 2.57 -34.72 -6.53
N ASN A 340 1.43 -34.82 -5.85
CA ASN A 340 0.83 -36.13 -5.51
C ASN A 340 0.56 -37.00 -6.77
N GLU A 341 0.14 -36.34 -7.85
CA GLU A 341 -0.18 -36.98 -9.12
C GLU A 341 0.64 -36.45 -10.30
N ALA A 342 1.76 -35.76 -10.05
CA ALA A 342 2.56 -35.27 -11.17
C ALA A 342 3.35 -36.36 -11.86
N VAL A 343 3.49 -36.20 -13.18
CA VAL A 343 4.27 -37.11 -14.00
C VAL A 343 5.73 -37.02 -13.59
N ALA A 344 6.42 -38.17 -13.48
CA ALA A 344 7.84 -38.20 -13.15
C ALA A 344 8.65 -37.32 -14.12
N GLY A 345 9.46 -36.41 -13.57
CA GLY A 345 10.23 -35.44 -14.35
C GLY A 345 9.52 -34.11 -14.64
N THR A 346 8.33 -33.87 -14.06
CA THR A 346 7.69 -32.55 -14.05
C THR A 346 8.60 -31.53 -13.35
N ALA A 347 8.86 -30.39 -14.02
CA ALA A 347 9.86 -29.42 -13.58
C ALA A 347 9.39 -28.56 -12.40
N GLN A 348 8.08 -28.34 -12.26
CA GLN A 348 7.49 -27.51 -11.21
C GLN A 348 6.23 -28.18 -10.68
N TYR A 349 6.24 -28.45 -9.38
CA TYR A 349 5.15 -29.08 -8.64
C TYR A 349 5.08 -28.56 -7.20
N GLN A 350 5.80 -27.48 -6.90
CA GLN A 350 5.66 -26.74 -5.66
C GLN A 350 4.96 -25.44 -5.98
N ALA A 351 4.14 -24.96 -5.04
CA ALA A 351 3.52 -23.66 -5.19
C ALA A 351 4.59 -22.56 -5.31
N GLN A 352 4.29 -21.50 -6.06
CA GLN A 352 5.22 -20.39 -6.28
C GLN A 352 5.47 -19.59 -5.01
N GLY A 353 4.52 -19.52 -4.09
CA GLY A 353 4.64 -18.83 -2.81
C GLY A 353 3.89 -19.51 -1.67
N ASN A 354 4.21 -19.08 -0.45
CA ASN A 354 3.47 -19.41 0.76
C ASN A 354 2.15 -18.61 0.84
N ILE A 355 2.21 -17.31 0.51
CA ILE A 355 1.08 -16.39 0.58
C ILE A 355 0.98 -15.59 -0.72
N TYR A 356 -0.23 -15.44 -1.23
CA TYR A 356 -0.55 -14.66 -2.42
C TYR A 356 -1.26 -13.35 -2.04
N ASN A 357 -0.99 -12.28 -2.78
CA ASN A 357 -1.67 -11.00 -2.62
C ASN A 357 -2.89 -10.97 -3.54
N ALA A 358 -4.08 -10.70 -2.99
CA ALA A 358 -5.27 -10.52 -3.80
C ALA A 358 -5.09 -9.42 -4.87
N LEU A 359 -5.85 -9.54 -5.97
CA LEU A 359 -5.93 -8.49 -6.98
C LEU A 359 -6.61 -7.24 -6.41
N LEU A 360 -6.32 -6.08 -6.98
CA LEU A 360 -7.04 -4.85 -6.65
C LEU A 360 -8.47 -4.91 -7.18
N TYR A 361 -9.43 -4.53 -6.35
CA TYR A 361 -10.81 -4.35 -6.81
C TYR A 361 -10.92 -3.04 -7.59
N HIS A 362 -11.06 -3.13 -8.92
CA HIS A 362 -11.15 -1.99 -9.85
C HIS A 362 -10.01 -0.97 -9.73
N GLY A 363 -8.79 -1.45 -9.40
CA GLY A 363 -7.61 -0.60 -9.22
C GLY A 363 -7.58 0.19 -7.90
N ASP A 364 -8.45 -0.15 -6.95
CA ASP A 364 -8.52 0.53 -5.66
C ASP A 364 -7.31 0.18 -4.77
N ALA A 365 -6.45 1.16 -4.52
CA ALA A 365 -5.22 1.02 -3.74
C ALA A 365 -5.45 0.63 -2.28
N ARG A 366 -6.68 0.71 -1.75
CA ARG A 366 -6.98 0.26 -0.37
C ARG A 366 -6.75 -1.24 -0.17
N SER A 367 -6.71 -2.01 -1.24
CA SER A 367 -6.42 -3.46 -1.19
C SER A 367 -4.92 -3.79 -1.09
N LEU A 368 -4.03 -2.80 -1.15
CA LEU A 368 -2.59 -3.01 -1.08
C LEU A 368 -2.13 -3.43 0.32
N VAL A 369 -1.16 -4.33 0.35
CA VAL A 369 -0.35 -4.59 1.55
C VAL A 369 0.60 -3.41 1.72
N SER A 370 0.67 -2.84 2.91
CA SER A 370 1.43 -1.61 3.13
C SER A 370 2.87 -1.89 3.52
N ASN A 371 3.10 -2.88 4.38
CA ASN A 371 4.40 -3.01 5.05
C ASN A 371 4.88 -4.46 5.07
N ILE A 372 6.19 -4.63 5.15
CA ILE A 372 6.84 -5.94 5.35
C ILE A 372 8.02 -5.81 6.31
N ILE A 373 8.18 -6.81 7.17
CA ILE A 373 9.33 -7.01 8.04
C ILE A 373 9.83 -8.43 7.79
N THR A 374 11.06 -8.60 7.33
CA THR A 374 11.66 -9.93 7.10
C THR A 374 12.68 -10.25 8.20
N GLY A 375 13.47 -11.32 8.01
CA GLY A 375 14.31 -11.91 9.06
C GLY A 375 15.79 -11.66 8.87
N ASN A 376 16.60 -12.71 9.06
CA ASN A 376 18.05 -12.64 8.92
C ASN A 376 18.57 -13.27 7.61
N GLY A 377 17.70 -13.48 6.62
CA GLY A 377 18.04 -14.08 5.32
C GLY A 377 18.61 -13.03 4.36
N SER A 378 19.25 -13.44 3.26
CA SER A 378 19.54 -12.50 2.17
C SER A 378 18.32 -12.42 1.26
N ASP A 379 17.46 -11.46 1.53
CA ASP A 379 16.10 -11.41 1.05
C ASP A 379 15.98 -10.60 -0.25
N LYS A 380 15.00 -10.95 -1.08
CA LYS A 380 14.61 -10.16 -2.24
C LYS A 380 13.20 -9.61 -2.03
N ILE A 381 13.11 -8.31 -1.77
CA ILE A 381 11.85 -7.64 -1.44
C ILE A 381 11.46 -6.66 -2.54
N THR A 382 10.21 -6.76 -3.01
CA THR A 382 9.61 -5.80 -3.95
C THR A 382 8.35 -5.21 -3.32
N GLY A 383 8.36 -3.90 -3.07
CA GLY A 383 7.17 -3.13 -2.69
C GLY A 383 6.18 -3.00 -3.84
N ASN A 384 5.15 -2.18 -3.66
CA ASN A 384 4.06 -2.00 -4.62
C ASN A 384 3.90 -0.54 -5.05
N ASP A 385 2.72 -0.18 -5.56
CA ASP A 385 2.46 1.17 -6.05
C ASP A 385 1.94 2.13 -4.95
N GLY A 386 1.83 1.64 -3.72
CA GLY A 386 1.46 2.43 -2.55
C GLY A 386 2.67 2.69 -1.66
N ASN A 387 2.51 3.62 -0.72
CA ASN A 387 3.56 3.94 0.25
C ASN A 387 3.89 2.71 1.11
N ASN A 388 5.13 2.22 1.02
CA ASN A 388 5.55 1.05 1.76
C ASN A 388 6.45 1.37 2.95
N VAL A 389 6.33 0.56 4.01
CA VAL A 389 7.36 0.48 5.06
C VAL A 389 8.01 -0.89 4.99
N ILE A 390 9.28 -0.91 4.62
CA ILE A 390 10.06 -2.14 4.38
C ILE A 390 11.20 -2.19 5.39
N SER A 391 11.31 -3.29 6.14
CA SER A 391 12.45 -3.59 7.01
C SER A 391 12.97 -4.98 6.67
N ALA A 392 14.15 -5.05 6.05
CA ALA A 392 14.68 -6.32 5.54
C ALA A 392 15.47 -7.13 6.59
N GLY A 393 15.91 -6.47 7.66
CA GLY A 393 16.43 -7.16 8.84
C GLY A 393 17.95 -7.34 8.78
N ALA A 394 18.45 -8.54 8.61
CA ALA A 394 19.88 -8.77 8.46
C ALA A 394 20.14 -9.71 7.29
N GLY A 395 21.32 -9.63 6.68
CA GLY A 395 21.58 -10.32 5.42
C GLY A 395 22.02 -9.32 4.37
N ASN A 396 22.39 -9.78 3.18
CA ASN A 396 22.66 -8.85 2.08
C ASN A 396 21.39 -8.80 1.21
N ASP A 397 20.55 -7.83 1.48
CA ASP A 397 19.20 -7.76 0.94
C ASP A 397 19.15 -7.01 -0.39
N TRP A 398 18.21 -7.41 -1.25
CA TRP A 398 17.85 -6.66 -2.44
C TRP A 398 16.44 -6.12 -2.27
N ILE A 399 16.30 -4.80 -2.22
CA ILE A 399 15.04 -4.13 -1.91
C ILE A 399 14.68 -3.20 -3.04
N SER A 400 13.46 -3.30 -3.56
CA SER A 400 12.87 -2.32 -4.48
C SER A 400 11.64 -1.71 -3.82
N GLY A 401 11.68 -0.42 -3.51
CA GLY A 401 10.57 0.30 -2.85
C GLY A 401 9.27 0.27 -3.67
N GLY A 402 9.39 0.41 -5.00
CA GLY A 402 8.23 0.54 -5.88
C GLY A 402 7.83 2.01 -6.04
N ASN A 403 6.56 2.27 -6.35
CA ASN A 403 6.07 3.64 -6.45
C ASN A 403 5.42 4.06 -5.13
N GLY A 404 5.50 5.33 -4.78
CA GLY A 404 4.94 5.84 -3.53
C GLY A 404 6.02 6.51 -2.70
N ASN A 405 5.65 7.02 -1.54
CA ASN A 405 6.60 7.54 -0.59
C ASN A 405 6.97 6.42 0.39
N ASP A 406 8.10 5.76 0.14
CA ASP A 406 8.51 4.59 0.88
C ASP A 406 9.45 4.93 2.04
N ILE A 407 9.38 4.15 3.11
CA ILE A 407 10.37 4.14 4.20
C ILE A 407 11.02 2.77 4.18
N ILE A 408 12.32 2.73 3.91
CA ILE A 408 13.08 1.49 3.73
C ILE A 408 14.20 1.43 4.77
N SER A 409 14.36 0.29 5.42
CA SER A 409 15.53 -0.09 6.20
C SER A 409 16.10 -1.37 5.59
N GLY A 410 17.37 -1.33 5.18
CA GLY A 410 18.12 -2.52 4.77
C GLY A 410 18.44 -3.37 5.99
N GLY A 411 18.87 -2.72 7.06
CA GLY A 411 19.32 -3.36 8.27
C GLY A 411 20.75 -3.87 8.12
N ALA A 412 21.11 -4.92 8.85
CA ALA A 412 22.50 -5.30 8.98
C ALA A 412 22.99 -6.14 7.79
N GLY A 413 23.89 -5.57 6.99
CA GLY A 413 24.57 -6.30 5.92
C GLY A 413 25.08 -5.33 4.86
N ALA A 414 25.32 -5.83 3.65
CA ALA A 414 25.61 -4.97 2.51
C ALA A 414 24.44 -5.06 1.54
N ASP A 415 23.53 -4.10 1.64
CA ASP A 415 22.24 -4.14 0.98
C ASP A 415 22.24 -3.38 -0.34
N THR A 416 21.37 -3.81 -1.25
CA THR A 416 21.07 -3.12 -2.50
C THR A 416 19.66 -2.59 -2.45
N ILE A 417 19.53 -1.28 -2.29
CA ILE A 417 18.26 -0.60 -2.12
C ILE A 417 17.97 0.19 -3.40
N ILE A 418 16.80 -0.02 -3.99
CA ILE A 418 16.34 0.69 -5.18
C ILE A 418 15.12 1.47 -4.76
N PHE A 419 15.29 2.77 -4.63
CA PHE A 419 14.15 3.68 -4.57
C PHE A 419 13.44 3.62 -5.92
N GLY A 420 12.12 3.54 -5.90
CA GLY A 420 11.34 3.86 -7.09
C GLY A 420 10.88 5.31 -7.05
N SER A 421 9.71 5.60 -7.61
CA SER A 421 9.23 6.98 -7.73
C SER A 421 8.63 7.47 -6.42
N GLY A 422 8.88 8.73 -6.04
CA GLY A 422 8.27 9.36 -4.88
C GLY A 422 9.32 10.02 -3.98
N ARG A 423 8.89 10.46 -2.80
CA ARG A 423 9.78 10.93 -1.73
C ARG A 423 10.06 9.78 -0.79
N ASN A 424 11.24 9.19 -0.93
CA ASN A 424 11.62 7.97 -0.25
C ASN A 424 12.61 8.27 0.87
N ILE A 425 12.50 7.53 1.97
CA ILE A 425 13.37 7.66 3.13
C ILE A 425 14.10 6.33 3.31
N LEU A 426 15.43 6.35 3.26
CA LEU A 426 16.24 5.27 3.81
C LEU A 426 16.42 5.57 5.29
N ARG A 427 15.80 4.78 6.16
CA ARG A 427 15.86 4.95 7.61
C ARG A 427 16.60 3.79 8.23
N ASP A 428 17.79 4.04 8.77
CA ASP A 428 18.59 2.97 9.36
C ASP A 428 19.52 3.47 10.48
N LYS A 429 20.17 2.54 11.19
CA LYS A 429 21.30 2.89 12.06
C LYS A 429 22.56 3.04 11.23
N LEU A 430 23.47 3.94 11.64
CA LEU A 430 24.71 4.13 10.89
C LEU A 430 25.50 2.82 10.73
N ALA A 431 25.57 1.98 11.76
CA ALA A 431 26.35 0.73 11.70
C ALA A 431 25.82 -0.26 10.66
N ASP A 432 24.53 -0.18 10.35
CA ASP A 432 23.80 -1.10 9.48
C ASP A 432 23.96 -0.67 8.01
N LEU A 433 24.19 0.62 7.73
CA LEU A 433 24.49 1.15 6.38
C LEU A 433 25.85 0.69 5.80
N GLN A 434 26.63 -0.15 6.47
CA GLN A 434 28.00 -0.44 6.02
C GLN A 434 28.04 -1.31 4.76
N GLY A 435 28.40 -0.69 3.63
CA GLY A 435 28.58 -1.38 2.36
C GLY A 435 27.34 -1.34 1.48
N ASP A 436 26.29 -0.67 1.93
CA ASP A 436 25.05 -0.51 1.19
C ASP A 436 25.25 0.24 -0.12
N THR A 437 24.37 -0.07 -1.07
CA THR A 437 24.25 0.63 -2.35
C THR A 437 22.81 1.04 -2.57
N VAL A 438 22.56 2.34 -2.66
CA VAL A 438 21.21 2.91 -2.84
C VAL A 438 21.08 3.50 -4.23
N TYR A 439 20.10 3.07 -5.01
CA TYR A 439 19.76 3.61 -6.32
C TYR A 439 18.55 4.52 -6.21
N GLY A 440 18.54 5.61 -6.97
CA GLY A 440 17.35 6.47 -7.09
C GLY A 440 17.14 7.44 -5.92
N PHE A 441 18.14 7.62 -5.05
CA PHE A 441 18.11 8.60 -3.96
C PHE A 441 17.75 10.00 -4.47
N GLY A 442 18.43 10.49 -5.52
CA GLY A 442 18.04 11.71 -6.25
C GLY A 442 17.77 12.93 -5.36
N LYS A 443 16.90 13.85 -5.83
CA LYS A 443 16.51 15.08 -5.12
C LYS A 443 15.44 14.89 -4.05
N THR A 444 14.68 13.80 -4.13
CA THR A 444 13.51 13.56 -3.27
C THR A 444 13.77 12.49 -2.22
N GLY A 445 14.97 11.91 -2.22
CA GLY A 445 15.42 10.95 -1.22
C GLY A 445 15.97 11.63 0.02
N THR A 446 15.66 11.05 1.16
CA THR A 446 16.23 11.42 2.46
C THR A 446 16.87 10.18 3.06
N LEU A 447 18.05 10.34 3.64
CA LEU A 447 18.67 9.33 4.51
C LEU A 447 18.45 9.78 5.94
N ASP A 448 17.71 9.02 6.73
CA ASP A 448 17.41 9.27 8.13
C ASP A 448 18.23 8.28 8.99
N ILE A 449 19.28 8.79 9.62
CA ILE A 449 20.15 7.99 10.48
C ILE A 449 19.65 8.04 11.93
N LEU A 450 19.27 6.88 12.45
CA LEU A 450 18.69 6.71 13.78
C LEU A 450 19.74 6.75 14.90
N ASP A 451 19.30 7.24 16.06
CA ASP A 451 19.99 7.17 17.36
C ASP A 451 21.38 7.81 17.40
N ALA A 452 21.69 8.73 16.47
CA ALA A 452 23.03 9.29 16.37
C ALA A 452 23.07 10.77 15.96
N ARG A 453 23.93 11.53 16.66
CA ARG A 453 24.38 12.87 16.24
C ARG A 453 25.81 12.74 15.76
N TYR A 454 26.08 13.14 14.53
CA TYR A 454 27.43 13.32 14.04
C TYR A 454 27.66 14.78 13.74
N ASP A 455 28.88 15.25 14.02
CA ASP A 455 29.36 16.53 13.51
C ASP A 455 29.20 16.51 11.97
N PRO A 456 28.56 17.51 11.34
CA PRO A 456 28.51 17.60 9.88
C PRO A 456 29.89 17.44 9.23
N ALA A 457 30.96 17.92 9.88
CA ALA A 457 32.33 17.77 9.40
C ALA A 457 32.82 16.32 9.37
N ALA A 458 32.13 15.39 10.05
CA ALA A 458 32.40 13.95 10.01
C ALA A 458 31.68 13.23 8.86
N VAL A 459 30.78 13.92 8.15
CA VAL A 459 30.11 13.43 6.95
C VAL A 459 30.96 13.78 5.74
N HIS A 460 31.51 12.77 5.09
CA HIS A 460 32.35 12.94 3.93
C HIS A 460 31.68 12.35 2.70
N SER A 461 31.40 13.20 1.71
CA SER A 461 30.94 12.76 0.39
C SER A 461 32.11 12.74 -0.61
N THR A 462 32.15 11.74 -1.48
CA THR A 462 33.05 11.69 -2.63
C THR A 462 32.25 11.32 -3.85
N LYS A 463 31.99 12.31 -4.72
CA LYS A 463 31.28 12.11 -5.99
C LYS A 463 32.11 11.20 -6.90
N THR A 464 31.45 10.19 -7.48
CA THR A 464 32.02 9.23 -8.42
C THR A 464 31.38 9.42 -9.80
N ALA A 465 31.82 8.67 -10.81
CA ALA A 465 31.23 8.76 -12.15
C ALA A 465 29.76 8.29 -12.19
N ASP A 466 29.38 7.40 -11.28
CA ASP A 466 28.07 6.73 -11.27
C ASP A 466 27.25 7.04 -9.99
N GLY A 467 27.69 8.01 -9.17
CA GLY A 467 27.07 8.28 -7.87
C GLY A 467 27.91 9.13 -6.93
N ALA A 468 27.76 8.88 -5.64
CA ALA A 468 28.56 9.42 -4.56
C ALA A 468 28.76 8.35 -3.49
N MET A 469 29.97 8.30 -2.93
CA MET A 469 30.25 7.53 -1.74
C MET A 469 30.05 8.47 -0.54
N LEU A 470 29.28 8.06 0.47
CA LEU A 470 29.17 8.74 1.77
C LEU A 470 29.89 7.94 2.85
N THR A 471 30.77 8.60 3.60
CA THR A 471 31.49 8.05 4.74
C THR A 471 31.19 8.85 5.98
N ILE A 472 30.76 8.18 7.06
CA ILE A 472 30.56 8.79 8.38
C ILE A 472 31.34 7.94 9.39
N GLY A 473 32.41 8.52 9.94
CA GLY A 473 33.35 7.78 10.79
C GLY A 473 34.04 6.63 10.03
N SER A 474 33.76 5.38 10.41
CA SER A 474 34.27 4.19 9.71
C SER A 474 33.27 3.55 8.76
N VAL A 475 32.03 4.02 8.74
CA VAL A 475 30.96 3.47 7.90
C VAL A 475 31.02 4.14 6.54
N SER A 476 30.92 3.33 5.48
CA SER A 476 30.88 3.80 4.10
C SER A 476 29.80 3.08 3.29
N PHE A 477 29.04 3.84 2.48
CA PHE A 477 28.03 3.33 1.56
C PHE A 477 27.97 4.17 0.29
N GLU A 478 27.33 3.61 -0.73
CA GLU A 478 27.23 4.22 -2.04
C GLU A 478 25.80 4.66 -2.34
N LEU A 479 25.65 5.91 -2.76
CA LEU A 479 24.42 6.40 -3.38
C LEU A 479 24.67 6.51 -4.89
N LYS A 480 23.89 5.81 -5.69
CA LYS A 480 23.95 5.80 -7.15
C LYS A 480 22.98 6.84 -7.72
N GLY A 481 23.48 7.68 -8.61
CA GLY A 481 22.71 8.77 -9.19
C GLY A 481 23.58 9.88 -9.79
N ASP A 482 22.92 10.92 -10.32
CA ASP A 482 23.60 12.13 -10.76
C ASP A 482 23.63 13.16 -9.61
N TYR A 483 24.84 13.45 -9.12
CA TYR A 483 25.11 14.42 -8.07
C TYR A 483 26.00 15.57 -8.55
N ALA A 484 26.15 15.76 -9.86
CA ALA A 484 27.04 16.78 -10.42
C ALA A 484 26.56 18.21 -10.16
N GLY A 485 25.25 18.40 -10.00
CA GLY A 485 24.60 19.71 -9.91
C GLY A 485 24.31 20.21 -8.50
N GLY A 486 24.94 19.70 -7.44
CA GLY A 486 24.61 20.02 -6.05
C GLY A 486 25.57 19.44 -5.03
N ASP A 487 25.22 19.52 -3.74
CA ASP A 487 25.93 18.84 -2.65
C ASP A 487 24.98 18.18 -1.64
N PHE A 488 25.52 17.34 -0.77
CA PHE A 488 24.75 16.69 0.29
C PHE A 488 24.63 17.61 1.51
N MET A 489 23.41 17.92 1.91
CA MET A 489 23.12 18.62 3.16
C MET A 489 22.92 17.58 4.26
N SER A 490 23.33 17.92 5.48
CA SER A 490 23.28 16.99 6.61
C SER A 490 22.79 17.65 7.91
N PRO A 491 21.57 18.22 7.96
CA PRO A 491 21.03 18.76 9.21
C PRO A 491 20.83 17.65 10.26
N VAL A 492 21.48 17.80 11.41
CA VAL A 492 21.21 16.99 12.62
C VAL A 492 19.91 17.45 13.27
N ARG A 493 19.05 16.51 13.65
CA ARG A 493 17.71 16.74 14.19
C ARG A 493 17.49 16.03 15.53
N LYS A 494 16.48 16.48 16.29
CA LYS A 494 15.85 15.75 17.39
C LYS A 494 14.36 15.74 17.07
N VAL A 495 13.78 14.57 16.86
CA VAL A 495 12.33 14.42 16.66
C VAL A 495 11.80 13.53 17.78
N GLY A 496 10.87 14.04 18.59
CA GLY A 496 10.24 13.26 19.66
C GLY A 496 11.18 12.76 20.77
N GLY A 497 12.36 13.37 20.94
CA GLY A 497 13.39 12.95 21.91
C GLY A 497 14.38 11.90 21.41
N THR A 498 14.15 11.32 20.24
CA THR A 498 15.11 10.48 19.52
C THR A 498 15.96 11.36 18.62
N THR A 499 17.24 11.03 18.50
CA THR A 499 18.12 11.75 17.59
C THR A 499 18.01 11.16 16.20
N HIS A 500 17.78 12.02 15.21
CA HIS A 500 17.78 11.70 13.80
C HIS A 500 18.82 12.58 13.11
N MET A 501 19.56 12.04 12.15
CA MET A 501 20.43 12.84 11.29
C MET A 501 19.98 12.62 9.87
N ASP A 502 19.34 13.65 9.32
CA ASP A 502 18.77 13.58 7.99
C ASP A 502 19.78 14.14 6.99
N ILE A 503 20.05 13.36 5.95
CA ILE A 503 20.93 13.72 4.86
C ILE A 503 20.08 13.79 3.59
N SER A 504 20.17 14.89 2.87
CA SER A 504 19.46 15.13 1.61
C SER A 504 20.45 15.61 0.55
N PHE A 505 20.07 15.55 -0.72
CA PHE A 505 20.87 16.13 -1.80
C PHE A 505 20.19 17.37 -2.35
N VAL A 506 20.90 18.50 -2.30
CA VAL A 506 20.40 19.81 -2.73
C VAL A 506 21.21 20.28 -3.91
N ASN A 507 20.55 20.71 -4.97
CA ASN A 507 21.24 21.29 -6.12
C ASN A 507 21.89 22.63 -5.75
N TYR A 508 23.01 22.96 -6.40
CA TYR A 508 23.54 24.32 -6.41
C TYR A 508 22.46 25.26 -6.95
N THR A 509 22.50 26.51 -6.48
CA THR A 509 21.79 27.58 -7.16
C THR A 509 22.24 27.61 -8.63
N PRO A 510 21.33 27.82 -9.60
CA PRO A 510 21.75 28.06 -10.98
C PRO A 510 22.72 29.25 -11.02
N SER A 511 23.69 29.26 -11.92
CA SER A 511 24.59 30.42 -12.04
C SER A 511 23.78 31.63 -12.48
N LEU A 512 23.57 32.55 -11.55
CA LEU A 512 22.76 33.73 -11.77
C LEU A 512 23.63 34.92 -12.25
N SER A 513 23.07 35.83 -13.03
CA SER A 513 23.70 37.10 -13.40
C SER A 513 22.65 38.20 -13.54
N GLU A 514 22.93 39.39 -13.02
CA GLU A 514 22.00 40.54 -13.03
C GLU A 514 21.41 40.76 -14.44
N GLY A 515 20.09 40.69 -14.55
CA GLY A 515 19.33 40.81 -15.79
C GLY A 515 19.07 39.51 -16.56
N SER A 516 19.51 38.34 -16.06
CA SER A 516 19.36 37.05 -16.77
C SER A 516 18.22 36.20 -16.22
N PRO A 517 17.19 35.88 -17.02
CA PRO A 517 16.07 35.08 -16.55
C PRO A 517 16.42 33.65 -16.15
N VAL A 518 15.96 33.26 -14.96
CA VAL A 518 15.88 31.89 -14.49
C VAL A 518 14.67 31.22 -15.12
N ALA A 519 14.86 29.99 -15.61
CA ALA A 519 13.74 29.21 -16.12
C ALA A 519 12.73 28.94 -15.00
N LYS A 520 11.44 29.16 -15.26
CA LYS A 520 10.36 28.97 -14.26
C LYS A 520 10.42 27.62 -13.53
N GLY A 521 10.87 26.55 -14.18
CA GLY A 521 11.01 25.22 -13.56
C GLY A 521 12.23 25.03 -12.64
N ALA A 522 13.13 26.02 -12.56
CA ALA A 522 14.26 26.02 -11.63
C ALA A 522 13.90 26.69 -10.29
N VAL A 523 12.84 27.51 -10.26
CA VAL A 523 12.30 28.12 -9.04
C VAL A 523 11.69 27.03 -8.16
N ASN A 524 12.18 26.91 -6.93
CA ASN A 524 11.98 25.71 -6.09
C ASN A 524 11.58 26.01 -4.64
N GLY A 525 11.37 27.28 -4.26
CA GLY A 525 11.17 27.62 -2.85
C GLY A 525 12.44 27.29 -2.06
N ILE A 526 12.28 26.84 -0.81
CA ILE A 526 13.39 26.28 -0.01
C ILE A 526 13.40 24.77 -0.18
N ALA A 527 14.38 24.25 -0.92
CA ALA A 527 14.46 22.83 -1.32
C ALA A 527 14.85 21.87 -0.17
N ASP A 528 15.39 22.41 0.92
CA ASP A 528 15.77 21.68 2.14
C ASP A 528 15.34 22.49 3.37
N GLU A 529 14.04 22.77 3.46
CA GLU A 529 13.46 23.61 4.52
C GLU A 529 13.79 23.10 5.93
N ASP A 530 13.93 21.78 6.08
CA ASP A 530 14.28 21.16 7.34
C ASP A 530 15.66 21.60 7.87
N PHE A 531 16.55 22.10 7.02
CA PHE A 531 17.79 22.74 7.45
C PHE A 531 17.53 23.92 8.40
N LEU A 532 16.39 24.58 8.26
CA LEU A 532 16.00 25.76 9.04
C LEU A 532 15.15 25.42 10.26
N MET A 533 14.99 24.14 10.58
CA MET A 533 14.29 23.67 11.76
C MET A 533 15.22 23.67 12.97
N GLY A 534 14.76 24.25 14.08
CA GLY A 534 15.45 24.23 15.35
C GLY A 534 15.36 22.87 16.04
N ASP A 535 16.45 22.48 16.69
CA ASP A 535 16.51 21.30 17.56
C ASP A 535 16.86 21.67 19.01
N GLY A 536 16.95 22.97 19.31
CA GLY A 536 17.37 23.52 20.60
C GLY A 536 18.89 23.57 20.83
N ASP A 537 19.70 23.03 19.91
CA ASP A 537 21.16 22.92 20.06
C ASP A 537 21.92 23.66 18.93
N ALA A 538 21.42 23.61 17.69
CA ALA A 538 22.00 24.30 16.54
C ALA A 538 21.73 25.80 16.58
N SER A 539 22.79 26.60 16.38
CA SER A 539 22.67 28.04 16.20
C SER A 539 22.79 28.40 14.72
N PHE A 540 21.97 29.34 14.26
CA PHE A 540 21.93 29.76 12.87
C PHE A 540 22.47 31.18 12.72
N THR A 541 23.27 31.39 11.68
CA THR A 541 23.77 32.71 11.29
C THR A 541 23.45 32.97 9.82
N MET A 542 22.96 34.17 9.53
CA MET A 542 22.70 34.65 8.17
C MET A 542 23.79 35.62 7.72
N HIS A 543 24.22 35.49 6.47
CA HIS A 543 25.08 36.45 5.78
C HIS A 543 24.42 36.94 4.49
N MET A 544 24.74 38.17 4.10
CA MET A 544 24.35 38.74 2.81
C MET A 544 25.44 38.42 1.79
N GLU A 545 25.11 37.63 0.78
CA GLU A 545 26.03 37.29 -0.31
C GLU A 545 25.99 38.34 -1.42
N SER A 546 24.79 38.77 -1.81
CA SER A 546 24.63 39.83 -2.81
C SER A 546 23.30 40.57 -2.67
N ALA A 547 23.27 41.80 -3.17
CA ALA A 547 22.07 42.64 -3.22
C ALA A 547 22.05 43.44 -4.53
N GLY A 548 21.66 42.79 -5.63
CA GLY A 548 21.66 43.32 -6.99
C GLY A 548 20.37 44.03 -7.41
N SER A 549 19.57 44.53 -6.47
CA SER A 549 18.21 45.01 -6.77
C SER A 549 18.12 46.49 -7.20
N ALA A 550 17.15 46.80 -8.06
CA ALA A 550 16.74 48.18 -8.34
C ALA A 550 16.04 48.87 -7.14
N TYR A 551 15.65 48.08 -6.13
CA TYR A 551 14.90 48.53 -4.96
C TYR A 551 15.73 48.48 -3.68
N ALA A 552 15.54 49.48 -2.82
CA ALA A 552 16.09 49.47 -1.46
C ALA A 552 15.20 48.61 -0.56
N ASN A 553 15.38 47.29 -0.65
CA ASN A 553 14.55 46.31 0.04
C ASN A 553 14.81 46.29 1.55
N THR A 554 13.83 45.84 2.31
CA THR A 554 13.99 45.51 3.73
C THR A 554 13.84 44.00 3.90
N LEU A 555 14.87 43.34 4.45
CA LEU A 555 14.91 41.89 4.65
C LEU A 555 14.78 41.56 6.14
N GLY A 556 13.99 40.56 6.45
CA GLY A 556 13.84 40.03 7.80
C GLY A 556 13.57 38.54 7.86
N TYR A 557 13.42 38.05 9.07
CA TYR A 557 13.11 36.65 9.37
C TYR A 557 12.08 36.57 10.50
N TYR A 558 11.47 35.41 10.66
CA TYR A 558 10.53 35.11 11.73
C TYR A 558 10.63 33.64 12.11
N PHE A 559 9.98 33.27 13.20
CA PHE A 559 9.88 31.88 13.62
C PHE A 559 8.47 31.37 13.45
N VAL A 560 8.35 30.10 13.08
CA VAL A 560 7.09 29.37 12.95
C VAL A 560 7.12 28.26 13.99
N GLY A 561 6.10 28.21 14.87
CA GLY A 561 5.94 27.08 15.79
C GLY A 561 5.24 25.90 15.11
N ASP A 562 5.21 24.75 15.78
CA ASP A 562 4.58 23.50 15.31
C ASP A 562 3.09 23.66 14.96
N ASP A 563 2.44 24.70 15.49
CA ASP A 563 1.04 25.05 15.23
C ASP A 563 0.86 25.99 14.01
N GLY A 564 1.93 26.24 13.27
CA GLY A 564 1.99 27.11 12.10
C GLY A 564 2.03 28.60 12.41
N ARG A 565 1.99 29.03 13.69
CA ARG A 565 1.92 30.46 14.03
C ARG A 565 3.27 31.16 13.91
N ILE A 566 3.23 32.34 13.29
CA ILE A 566 4.38 33.23 13.15
C ILE A 566 4.61 33.99 14.45
N SER A 567 5.86 34.02 14.89
CA SER A 567 6.34 34.74 16.07
C SER A 567 7.70 35.38 15.83
N ASN A 568 8.11 36.27 16.73
CA ASN A 568 9.45 36.85 16.78
C ASN A 568 9.94 37.35 15.39
N VAL A 569 9.19 38.30 14.81
CA VAL A 569 9.52 38.90 13.52
C VAL A 569 10.65 39.91 13.71
N HIS A 570 11.76 39.68 13.03
CA HIS A 570 12.99 40.45 13.16
C HIS A 570 13.47 41.04 11.83
N LEU A 571 14.06 42.22 11.88
CA LEU A 571 14.73 42.87 10.76
C LEU A 571 16.21 42.49 10.71
N ALA A 572 16.62 41.85 9.62
CA ALA A 572 18.02 41.54 9.34
C ALA A 572 18.74 42.75 8.70
N TYR A 573 18.11 43.34 7.68
CA TYR A 573 18.62 44.48 6.92
C TYR A 573 17.50 45.47 6.62
N THR A 574 17.58 46.69 7.15
CA THR A 574 16.57 47.74 6.90
C THR A 574 16.67 48.33 5.50
N ASN A 575 17.86 48.26 4.88
CA ASN A 575 18.15 48.66 3.51
C ASN A 575 19.20 47.72 2.92
N THR A 576 18.81 46.87 1.96
CA THR A 576 19.70 45.89 1.32
C THR A 576 20.81 46.54 0.49
N LEU A 577 20.61 47.76 0.00
CA LEU A 577 21.60 48.51 -0.79
C LEU A 577 22.59 49.33 0.07
N ALA A 578 22.49 49.26 1.40
CA ALA A 578 23.39 49.98 2.29
C ALA A 578 24.83 49.46 2.20
N SER A 579 25.80 50.39 2.11
CA SER A 579 27.21 50.05 2.08
C SER A 579 27.63 49.34 3.38
N GLY A 580 28.21 48.15 3.27
CA GLY A 580 28.73 47.37 4.42
C GLY A 580 27.89 46.14 4.78
N ASN A 581 26.76 45.89 4.11
CA ASN A 581 25.92 44.71 4.38
C ASN A 581 26.67 43.37 4.21
N ALA A 582 27.54 43.26 3.20
CA ALA A 582 28.36 42.06 2.94
C ALA A 582 29.33 41.68 4.09
N GLN A 583 29.55 42.55 5.08
CA GLN A 583 30.41 42.27 6.24
C GLN A 583 29.59 41.99 7.52
N LYS A 584 28.26 42.06 7.45
CA LYS A 584 27.37 41.96 8.61
C LYS A 584 26.78 40.55 8.70
N ALA A 585 27.20 39.79 9.71
CA ALA A 585 26.57 38.54 10.11
C ALA A 585 25.38 38.82 11.04
N ILE A 586 24.25 38.15 10.80
CA ILE A 586 23.04 38.23 11.64
C ILE A 586 22.86 36.92 12.37
N ALA A 587 22.95 36.95 13.71
CA ALA A 587 22.65 35.79 14.52
C ALA A 587 21.12 35.57 14.51
N LEU A 588 20.68 34.45 13.93
CA LEU A 588 19.28 34.02 13.97
C LEU A 588 18.97 33.30 15.28
N GLY A 589 19.99 32.84 16.01
CA GLY A 589 19.86 32.25 17.34
C GLY A 589 19.77 30.73 17.30
N THR A 590 19.31 30.14 18.41
CA THR A 590 19.13 28.69 18.58
C THR A 590 17.62 28.42 18.74
N PRO A 591 16.89 28.18 17.64
CA PRO A 591 15.46 27.89 17.73
C PRO A 591 15.22 26.61 18.53
N GLY A 592 14.09 26.58 19.23
CA GLY A 592 13.69 25.41 20.01
C GLY A 592 13.36 24.21 19.12
N PRO A 593 13.20 23.01 19.70
CA PRO A 593 12.74 21.83 18.96
C PRO A 593 11.49 22.14 18.14
N ASP A 594 11.47 21.68 16.88
CA ASP A 594 10.36 21.76 15.93
C ASP A 594 9.97 23.21 15.51
N GLN A 595 10.75 24.23 15.94
CA GLN A 595 10.54 25.61 15.54
C GLN A 595 11.28 25.93 14.23
N HIS A 596 10.57 26.38 13.19
CA HIS A 596 11.17 26.71 11.89
C HIS A 596 11.54 28.19 11.78
N ILE A 597 12.57 28.49 10.99
CA ILE A 597 12.92 29.86 10.60
C ILE A 597 12.33 30.15 9.21
N GLY A 598 11.48 31.18 9.14
CA GLY A 598 10.98 31.74 7.88
C GLY A 598 11.64 33.09 7.56
N PHE A 599 11.60 33.47 6.28
CA PHE A 599 12.19 34.70 5.79
C PHE A 599 11.17 35.56 5.05
N PHE A 600 11.37 36.88 5.07
CA PHE A 600 10.54 37.80 4.31
C PHE A 600 11.34 38.99 3.74
N LEU A 601 10.88 39.47 2.59
CA LEU A 601 11.40 40.64 1.90
C LEU A 601 10.28 41.64 1.66
N VAL A 602 10.42 42.84 2.22
CA VAL A 602 9.57 43.98 1.89
C VAL A 602 10.20 44.73 0.73
N GLN A 603 9.63 44.57 -0.46
CA GLN A 603 10.17 45.19 -1.67
C GLN A 603 10.14 46.70 -1.53
N ASN A 604 11.27 47.36 -1.82
CA ASN A 604 11.45 48.80 -1.68
C ASN A 604 11.12 49.36 -0.28
N GLY A 605 11.11 48.49 0.75
CA GLY A 605 10.64 48.82 2.10
C GLY A 605 11.34 50.02 2.71
N HIS A 606 12.65 50.19 2.45
CA HIS A 606 13.40 51.34 2.97
C HIS A 606 12.93 52.67 2.38
N ASN A 607 12.63 52.72 1.09
CA ASN A 607 12.18 53.97 0.46
C ASN A 607 10.74 54.30 0.85
N VAL A 608 9.90 53.28 1.08
CA VAL A 608 8.49 53.47 1.46
C VAL A 608 8.36 53.82 2.94
N PHE A 609 9.09 53.14 3.82
CA PHE A 609 8.92 53.25 5.28
C PHE A 609 10.11 53.90 6.01
N GLY A 610 11.25 54.12 5.34
CA GLY A 610 12.49 54.53 5.97
C GLY A 610 13.12 53.40 6.80
N ASP A 611 13.94 53.77 7.79
CA ASP A 611 14.46 52.81 8.77
C ASP A 611 13.31 52.36 9.69
N LEU A 612 12.77 51.17 9.42
CA LEU A 612 11.79 50.53 10.27
C LEU A 612 12.43 50.10 11.61
N PRO A 613 11.75 50.30 12.74
CA PRO A 613 12.17 49.72 14.01
C PRO A 613 11.92 48.21 14.01
N ASP A 614 12.73 47.48 14.80
CA ASP A 614 12.60 46.04 14.98
C ASP A 614 11.48 45.71 15.99
N ASP A 615 10.25 46.09 15.65
CA ASP A 615 9.04 45.91 16.45
C ASP A 615 7.86 45.38 15.62
N LEU A 616 8.21 44.59 14.60
CA LEU A 616 7.29 44.10 13.59
C LEU A 616 6.52 42.86 14.07
N MET A 617 5.35 42.66 13.49
CA MET A 617 4.53 41.47 13.66
C MET A 617 3.72 41.19 12.39
N PHE A 618 3.53 39.91 12.08
CA PHE A 618 2.59 39.46 11.05
C PHE A 618 1.28 39.06 11.72
N VAL A 619 0.21 39.75 11.38
CA VAL A 619 -1.14 39.53 11.90
C VAL A 619 -1.97 38.84 10.82
N SER A 620 -2.88 37.97 11.20
CA SER A 620 -3.85 37.36 10.28
C SER A 620 -4.61 38.42 9.48
N ALA A 621 -5.05 38.08 8.27
CA ALA A 621 -5.76 39.00 7.37
C ALA A 621 -7.06 39.58 7.97
N ASP A 622 -7.66 38.88 8.93
CA ASP A 622 -8.84 39.33 9.67
C ASP A 622 -8.51 40.14 10.94
N GLY A 623 -7.23 40.29 11.27
CA GLY A 623 -6.74 41.02 12.44
C GLY A 623 -6.94 40.28 13.78
N SER A 624 -7.32 39.00 13.77
CA SER A 624 -7.70 38.25 14.97
C SER A 624 -6.53 37.75 15.82
N GLY A 625 -5.30 37.71 15.29
CA GLY A 625 -4.12 37.27 16.04
C GLY A 625 -2.88 37.15 15.16
N ALA A 626 -1.87 36.43 15.67
CA ALA A 626 -0.67 36.11 14.90
C ALA A 626 -1.04 35.37 13.61
N ALA A 627 -0.37 35.73 12.52
CA ALA A 627 -0.51 35.03 11.25
C ALA A 627 -0.10 33.55 11.38
N ASN A 628 -0.65 32.71 10.52
CA ASN A 628 -0.38 31.28 10.48
C ASN A 628 -0.03 30.89 9.04
N VAL A 629 1.11 30.21 8.85
CA VAL A 629 1.59 29.78 7.53
C VAL A 629 0.60 28.84 6.84
N ASP A 630 -0.08 27.99 7.60
CA ASP A 630 -1.05 27.00 7.12
C ASP A 630 -2.38 27.63 6.68
N SER A 631 -2.61 28.93 6.94
CA SER A 631 -3.86 29.59 6.59
C SER A 631 -4.02 29.87 5.10
N GLY A 632 -2.92 29.87 4.35
CA GLY A 632 -2.89 30.26 2.93
C GLY A 632 -3.38 31.69 2.66
N ALA A 633 -3.30 32.56 3.67
CA ALA A 633 -3.73 33.94 3.58
C ALA A 633 -2.56 34.89 3.85
N ALA A 634 -2.33 35.81 2.91
CA ALA A 634 -1.29 36.83 3.05
C ALA A 634 -1.47 37.64 4.34
N PRO A 635 -0.43 37.72 5.20
CA PRO A 635 -0.55 38.38 6.48
C PRO A 635 -0.47 39.90 6.36
N ILE A 636 -0.96 40.60 7.39
CA ILE A 636 -0.82 42.05 7.53
C ILE A 636 0.46 42.35 8.32
N LEU A 637 1.38 43.11 7.72
CA LEU A 637 2.57 43.61 8.40
C LEU A 637 2.23 44.81 9.29
N VAL A 638 2.54 44.71 10.58
CA VAL A 638 2.28 45.74 11.59
C VAL A 638 3.56 46.06 12.34
N SER A 639 3.81 47.34 12.61
CA SER A 639 4.83 47.81 13.54
C SER A 639 4.16 48.25 14.84
N ALA A 640 4.69 47.84 15.99
CA ALA A 640 4.13 48.24 17.28
C ALA A 640 4.13 49.78 17.47
N SER A 641 5.15 50.46 16.94
CA SER A 641 5.29 51.92 17.03
C SER A 641 4.64 52.69 15.88
N ARG A 642 4.47 52.08 14.69
CA ARG A 642 3.96 52.77 13.49
C ARG A 642 2.59 52.29 13.01
N GLY A 643 2.03 51.25 13.63
CA GLY A 643 0.76 50.65 13.23
C GLY A 643 0.88 49.83 11.96
N VAL A 644 -0.24 49.69 11.23
CA VAL A 644 -0.31 48.89 10.01
C VAL A 644 0.53 49.51 8.90
N LEU A 645 1.45 48.74 8.33
CA LEU A 645 2.32 49.17 7.24
C LEU A 645 1.67 48.81 5.91
N THR A 646 1.45 49.80 5.04
CA THR A 646 0.82 49.62 3.71
C THR A 646 1.61 50.36 2.64
N GLY A 647 1.53 49.90 1.39
CA GLY A 647 2.16 50.57 0.24
C GLY A 647 3.48 49.94 -0.24
N ALA A 648 3.88 48.81 0.34
CA ALA A 648 4.93 47.94 -0.18
C ALA A 648 4.44 46.49 -0.14
N THR A 649 4.90 45.69 -1.10
CA THR A 649 4.61 44.25 -1.15
C THR A 649 5.58 43.50 -0.24
N VAL A 650 5.09 42.47 0.43
CA VAL A 650 5.90 41.56 1.25
C VAL A 650 5.91 40.19 0.59
N PHE A 651 7.10 39.68 0.35
CA PHE A 651 7.33 38.31 -0.08
C PHE A 651 7.85 37.48 1.08
N HIS A 652 7.44 36.22 1.13
CA HIS A 652 7.74 35.26 2.16
C HIS A 652 8.40 34.03 1.54
N SER A 653 9.22 33.35 2.32
CA SER A 653 9.77 32.04 1.96
C SER A 653 8.71 30.95 1.82
N TYR A 654 7.59 31.09 2.54
CA TYR A 654 6.40 30.27 2.40
C TYR A 654 5.52 30.87 1.30
N ASP A 655 5.35 30.14 0.20
CA ASP A 655 4.66 30.63 -0.99
C ASP A 655 3.17 30.85 -0.73
N GLU A 656 2.55 30.10 0.18
CA GLU A 656 1.13 30.26 0.54
C GLU A 656 0.82 31.60 1.21
N LEU A 657 1.83 32.30 1.72
CA LEU A 657 1.69 33.65 2.26
C LEU A 657 1.83 34.75 1.21
N ASN A 658 2.29 34.40 0.01
CA ASN A 658 2.53 35.38 -1.05
C ASN A 658 1.25 35.68 -1.85
N PRO A 659 1.10 36.92 -2.36
CA PRO A 659 0.01 37.24 -3.29
C PRO A 659 -0.02 36.25 -4.46
N GLY A 660 -1.17 35.62 -4.69
CA GLY A 660 -1.32 34.66 -5.79
C GLY A 660 -0.63 33.30 -5.58
N HIS A 661 -0.01 33.09 -4.42
CA HIS A 661 0.80 31.92 -4.07
C HIS A 661 2.02 31.77 -4.99
N ASP A 662 2.58 32.90 -5.41
CA ASP A 662 3.78 32.92 -6.24
C ASP A 662 5.02 32.51 -5.41
N ILE A 663 5.86 31.67 -6.00
CA ILE A 663 7.13 31.25 -5.40
C ILE A 663 8.17 32.33 -5.70
N HIS A 664 8.59 33.06 -4.67
CA HIS A 664 9.57 34.14 -4.75
C HIS A 664 10.96 33.75 -4.25
N VAL A 665 11.15 32.47 -3.94
CA VAL A 665 12.41 31.95 -3.43
C VAL A 665 13.00 30.92 -4.38
N LEU A 666 14.30 31.06 -4.58
CA LEU A 666 15.17 30.06 -5.17
C LEU A 666 16.21 29.67 -4.13
N SER A 667 16.42 28.37 -3.93
CA SER A 667 17.41 27.88 -2.96
C SER A 667 18.36 26.86 -3.57
N GLY A 668 19.54 26.79 -2.95
CA GLY A 668 20.56 25.79 -3.23
C GLY A 668 21.54 25.68 -2.07
N THR A 669 22.66 25.01 -2.29
CA THR A 669 23.71 24.81 -1.27
C THR A 669 25.07 25.24 -1.79
N GLU A 670 25.99 25.67 -0.93
CA GLU A 670 27.39 25.87 -1.31
C GLU A 670 28.15 24.53 -1.45
N THR A 671 29.36 24.58 -2.03
CA THR A 671 30.23 23.39 -2.10
C THR A 671 30.61 22.97 -0.68
N GLY A 672 30.34 21.72 -0.34
CA GLY A 672 30.51 21.18 1.01
C GLY A 672 29.20 20.88 1.73
N GLY A 673 28.06 21.46 1.33
CA GLY A 673 26.76 21.11 1.91
C GLY A 673 26.50 21.67 3.32
N ASP A 674 27.30 22.63 3.77
CA ASP A 674 27.19 23.21 5.12
C ASP A 674 26.37 24.51 5.17
N VAL A 675 26.03 25.04 3.99
CA VAL A 675 25.47 26.38 3.82
C VAL A 675 24.27 26.30 2.89
N LEU A 676 23.11 26.75 3.38
CA LEU A 676 21.91 26.91 2.56
C LEU A 676 21.90 28.32 1.97
N GLU A 677 21.90 28.43 0.64
CA GLU A 677 21.74 29.69 -0.08
C GLU A 677 20.26 29.94 -0.42
N ILE A 678 19.80 31.17 -0.22
CA ILE A 678 18.42 31.59 -0.48
C ILE A 678 18.45 32.91 -1.27
N GLY A 679 17.90 32.90 -2.48
CA GLY A 679 17.70 34.05 -3.35
C GLY A 679 16.23 34.48 -3.38
N PHE A 680 15.98 35.77 -3.23
CA PHE A 680 14.65 36.37 -3.37
C PHE A 680 14.49 37.09 -4.71
N GLU A 681 13.29 37.00 -5.29
CA GLU A 681 12.84 37.72 -6.48
C GLU A 681 12.00 38.95 -6.13
N ASP A 682 11.97 39.95 -7.02
CA ASP A 682 11.09 41.11 -6.95
C ASP A 682 9.74 40.95 -7.72
N LEU A 683 8.88 41.98 -7.69
CA LEU A 683 7.51 41.87 -8.20
C LEU A 683 7.43 41.96 -9.73
N ALA A 684 6.66 41.05 -10.33
CA ALA A 684 6.23 40.98 -11.73
C ALA A 684 5.68 42.31 -12.31
N SER A 685 6.55 43.23 -12.72
CA SER A 685 6.23 44.23 -13.74
C SER A 685 6.56 43.67 -15.14
N ALA A 686 6.16 44.34 -16.22
CA ALA A 686 6.40 43.87 -17.61
C ALA A 686 7.90 43.78 -18.00
N ILE A 687 8.81 43.94 -17.05
CA ILE A 687 10.28 43.91 -17.15
C ILE A 687 10.88 43.01 -16.04
N ALA A 688 10.09 42.21 -15.30
CA ALA A 688 10.63 41.24 -14.35
C ALA A 688 11.49 40.22 -15.11
N ASP A 689 12.77 40.21 -14.80
CA ASP A 689 13.73 39.34 -15.44
C ASP A 689 13.72 37.94 -14.82
N ASN A 690 13.17 37.71 -13.62
CA ASN A 690 13.18 36.39 -12.95
C ASN A 690 14.61 35.92 -12.65
N ASP A 691 15.53 36.80 -12.28
CA ASP A 691 16.92 36.43 -12.07
C ASP A 691 17.27 35.99 -10.63
N PHE A 692 16.35 36.17 -9.66
CA PHE A 692 16.44 35.78 -8.23
C PHE A 692 17.74 36.26 -7.52
N GLN A 693 18.41 37.30 -8.04
CA GLN A 693 19.65 37.88 -7.47
C GLN A 693 19.43 39.20 -6.71
N ASP A 694 18.19 39.65 -6.59
CA ASP A 694 17.89 40.92 -5.91
C ASP A 694 18.46 40.94 -4.50
N VAL A 695 18.31 39.82 -3.78
CA VAL A 695 18.88 39.58 -2.46
C VAL A 695 19.21 38.10 -2.35
N VAL A 696 20.51 37.80 -2.20
CA VAL A 696 20.99 36.44 -1.90
C VAL A 696 21.58 36.43 -0.51
N ILE A 697 21.10 35.50 0.30
CA ILE A 697 21.61 35.25 1.64
C ILE A 697 22.11 33.82 1.76
N SER A 698 23.07 33.62 2.66
CA SER A 698 23.54 32.30 3.06
C SER A 698 23.20 32.06 4.52
N ILE A 699 22.75 30.86 4.85
CA ILE A 699 22.43 30.41 6.20
C ILE A 699 23.42 29.34 6.61
N HIS A 700 24.08 29.58 7.73
CA HIS A 700 25.10 28.72 8.31
C HIS A 700 24.55 28.14 9.60
N ALA A 701 24.57 26.82 9.72
CA ALA A 701 24.28 26.13 10.96
C ALA A 701 25.59 25.88 11.71
N THR A 702 25.65 26.25 12.98
CA THR A 702 26.76 25.90 13.88
C THR A 702 26.18 25.19 15.09
N TYR A 703 26.55 23.93 15.25
CA TYR A 703 26.21 23.17 16.44
C TYR A 703 26.98 23.73 17.62
N GLN A 704 26.30 23.95 18.76
CA GLN A 704 27.03 24.19 19.99
C GLN A 704 27.76 22.91 20.36
N ASP A 705 29.05 22.86 20.06
CA ASP A 705 29.94 21.87 20.63
C ASP A 705 29.67 21.79 22.13
N VAL A 706 29.39 20.57 22.59
CA VAL A 706 29.42 20.22 24.01
C VAL A 706 30.85 20.45 24.48
N MET A 707 31.15 21.70 24.82
CA MET A 707 32.34 22.10 25.55
C MET A 707 32.19 21.59 26.98
N PHE A 708 32.70 20.39 27.25
CA PHE A 708 33.13 20.05 28.61
C PHE A 708 34.43 19.24 28.62
N ALA A 709 35.49 19.97 29.02
CA ALA A 709 36.66 19.60 29.83
C ALA A 709 37.40 18.28 29.57
#